data_AF-A0A6N7Y0J9-F1
#
_entry.id   AF-A0A6N7Y0J9-F1
#
_cell.length_a   1.000
_cell.length_b   1.000
_cell.length_c   1.000
_cell.angle_alpha   90.00
_cell.angle_beta   90.00
_cell.angle_gamma   90.00
#
_symmetry.space_group_name_H-M   'P 1'
#
loop_
_entity.id
_entity.type
_entity.pdbx_description
1 polymer ?
#
loop_
_entity_poly.entity_id
_entity_poly.type
_entity_poly.pdbx_seq_one_letter_code
_entity_poly.pdbx_strand_id
1 'polypeptide(L)'
;MAEQTKASDRLQNSISAIINKNDNNHDYMKDSKYIELANKLGTSLLTKYSKDDSRKIGKHFNIGNLDGDNIPEIIVYEQRDFSKMDDEGTLVLYKYKDGEYKEIDRVSMNYDNGVENIIIGEGKTGKNAIFINSNVGAHSGQFYLFTLENDKLVNRISPKKANLLSVYPNGEIKDIDKDGILEFSIQEIDPESADSSSVNSEKINIWYKWDGKDGVNFVKCEKVGEYKEEKTDKKIISNYNEFINKGNLSKAFDYLNENKDKLSIRDNSEGVRTYLSALNEELSLMNTTFNKYQEKYKMFENQGIMKTYKLKATDLNDVNIIKNTSIFPKEKDLKKLLLNANSMGLKVATAEGSYYFIIDYEKLLNFSDSVSSEINDYLKIFTAESNKPGFSEEYVQIPLDEMASRIAAMEEFMLMYPYSKYLPEVNQMHEWYLRGYIFSTHDLVNHKMNSDILKSYNKAMENYEHLVLHDILKTYTEEIAKNGNKITEDLIDKMNQIINEDEIIEFKSNTIDFSIIKYKSSETQRNEKLEKAIIDYLKYDKNQDGKVAYSYNYIDINGDGKKEIFVYLLGQSVSGSGGSTALIIEEKGYEIISKFTLARNPIIVSEDKTNGWNDIIMQVAGGGTEFSYARMKFDGKKYPSNPSKAPRVKENVVKGTAIISNILS
;
A
#
# COMPACT_ATOMS: atom_id res chain seq x y z
N MET A 1 51.87 7.75 -12.27
CA MET A 1 51.41 8.91 -11.45
C MET A 1 51.70 10.25 -12.13
N ALA A 2 52.94 10.71 -12.30
CA ALA A 2 53.22 12.06 -12.81
C ALA A 2 52.65 12.40 -14.22
N GLU A 3 52.58 11.45 -15.15
CA GLU A 3 51.96 11.68 -16.48
C GLU A 3 50.42 11.67 -16.45
N GLN A 4 49.82 10.83 -15.59
CA GLN A 4 48.36 10.80 -15.38
C GLN A 4 47.87 12.10 -14.72
N THR A 5 48.60 12.62 -13.72
CA THR A 5 48.30 13.91 -13.09
C THR A 5 48.34 15.04 -14.12
N LYS A 6 49.41 15.11 -14.94
CA LYS A 6 49.52 16.11 -16.01
C LYS A 6 48.42 16.00 -17.08
N ALA A 7 47.94 14.80 -17.38
CA ALA A 7 46.84 14.60 -18.33
C ALA A 7 45.50 15.06 -17.75
N SER A 8 45.24 14.75 -16.47
CA SER A 8 44.06 15.24 -15.74
C SER A 8 44.04 16.76 -15.66
N ASP A 9 45.16 17.40 -15.32
CA ASP A 9 45.28 18.86 -15.24
C ASP A 9 44.96 19.54 -16.59
N ARG A 10 45.37 18.92 -17.71
CA ARG A 10 45.03 19.44 -19.05
C ARG A 10 43.54 19.33 -19.37
N LEU A 11 42.90 18.24 -18.95
CA LEU A 11 41.45 18.05 -19.12
C LEU A 11 40.67 19.08 -18.31
N GLN A 12 41.01 19.23 -17.02
CA GLN A 12 40.45 20.25 -16.13
C GLN A 12 40.54 21.64 -16.76
N ASN A 13 41.74 22.11 -17.11
CA ASN A 13 41.95 23.41 -17.73
C ASN A 13 41.13 23.62 -19.02
N SER A 14 40.99 22.57 -19.84
CA SER A 14 40.21 22.64 -21.08
C SER A 14 38.71 22.77 -20.82
N ILE A 15 38.20 22.08 -19.79
CA ILE A 15 36.81 22.18 -19.35
C ILE A 15 36.56 23.57 -18.75
N SER A 16 37.45 24.05 -17.88
CA SER A 16 37.33 25.37 -17.25
C SER A 16 37.34 26.50 -18.27
N ALA A 17 38.12 26.37 -19.35
CA ALA A 17 38.11 27.34 -20.45
C ALA A 17 36.77 27.38 -21.22
N ILE A 18 36.05 26.25 -21.32
CA ILE A 18 34.70 26.22 -21.91
C ILE A 18 33.70 26.86 -20.94
N ILE A 19 33.73 26.46 -19.67
CA ILE A 19 32.82 26.99 -18.65
C ILE A 19 32.96 28.51 -18.51
N ASN A 20 34.20 29.01 -18.38
CA ASN A 20 34.45 30.45 -18.22
C ASN A 20 34.10 31.31 -19.45
N LYS A 21 33.89 30.69 -20.61
CA LYS A 21 33.54 31.40 -21.85
C LYS A 21 32.03 31.55 -22.02
N ASN A 22 31.24 30.67 -21.43
CA ASN A 22 29.79 30.62 -21.57
C ASN A 22 29.11 31.27 -20.35
N ASP A 23 27.82 31.59 -20.48
CA ASP A 23 27.03 32.12 -19.36
C ASP A 23 26.41 31.00 -18.51
N ASN A 24 25.76 31.39 -17.41
CA ASN A 24 25.16 30.46 -16.45
C ASN A 24 23.93 29.71 -16.99
N ASN A 25 23.37 30.10 -18.14
CA ASN A 25 22.22 29.45 -18.77
C ASN A 25 22.63 28.48 -19.88
N HIS A 26 23.93 28.30 -20.12
CA HIS A 26 24.43 27.38 -21.12
C HIS A 26 24.11 25.93 -20.73
N ASP A 27 23.48 25.21 -21.65
CA ASP A 27 23.17 23.80 -21.48
C ASP A 27 24.37 22.94 -21.86
N TYR A 28 25.24 22.67 -20.88
CA TYR A 28 26.45 21.87 -21.06
C TYR A 28 26.15 20.41 -21.43
N MET A 29 24.95 19.89 -21.10
CA MET A 29 24.54 18.55 -21.53
C MET A 29 24.32 18.45 -23.05
N LYS A 30 24.09 19.59 -23.73
CA LYS A 30 24.02 19.68 -25.20
C LYS A 30 25.33 20.12 -25.86
N ASP A 31 26.36 20.49 -25.10
CA ASP A 31 27.65 20.91 -25.63
C ASP A 31 28.56 19.69 -25.89
N SER A 32 28.60 19.25 -27.15
CA SER A 32 29.41 18.09 -27.57
C SER A 32 30.89 18.15 -27.17
N LYS A 33 31.50 19.35 -27.15
CA LYS A 33 32.93 19.50 -26.83
C LYS A 33 33.15 19.39 -25.32
N TYR A 34 32.28 20.01 -24.53
CA TYR A 34 32.29 19.84 -23.08
C TYR A 34 32.10 18.36 -22.71
N ILE A 35 31.08 17.70 -23.26
CA ILE A 35 30.77 16.29 -22.99
C ILE A 35 31.93 15.37 -23.36
N GLU A 36 32.61 15.61 -24.48
CA GLU A 36 33.81 14.83 -24.86
C GLU A 36 34.92 14.94 -23.80
N LEU A 37 35.18 16.15 -23.30
CA LEU A 37 36.22 16.39 -22.29
C LEU A 37 35.82 15.84 -20.91
N ALA A 38 34.57 16.03 -20.51
CA ALA A 38 34.03 15.52 -19.25
C ALA A 38 34.05 13.99 -19.22
N ASN A 39 33.74 13.31 -20.34
CA ASN A 39 33.87 11.84 -20.44
C ASN A 39 35.31 11.35 -20.29
N LYS A 40 36.28 12.07 -20.89
CA LYS A 40 37.71 11.78 -20.72
C LYS A 40 38.15 11.98 -19.27
N LEU A 41 37.64 13.04 -18.61
CA LEU A 41 37.90 13.30 -17.20
C LEU A 41 37.31 12.19 -16.32
N GLY A 42 36.03 11.85 -16.47
CA GLY A 42 35.38 10.75 -15.75
C GLY A 42 36.13 9.42 -15.87
N THR A 43 36.54 9.06 -17.10
CA THR A 43 37.39 7.88 -17.34
C THR A 43 38.74 7.96 -16.60
N SER A 44 39.33 9.15 -16.52
CA SER A 44 40.61 9.34 -15.83
C SER A 44 40.48 9.17 -14.31
N LEU A 45 39.32 9.55 -13.73
CA LEU A 45 39.03 9.47 -12.29
C LEU A 45 38.81 8.04 -11.80
N LEU A 46 38.41 7.11 -12.67
CA LEU A 46 38.21 5.70 -12.30
C LEU A 46 39.49 5.05 -11.72
N THR A 47 39.30 4.24 -10.67
CA THR A 47 40.37 3.42 -10.09
C THR A 47 40.83 2.32 -11.07
N LYS A 48 41.96 1.65 -10.75
CA LYS A 48 42.45 0.54 -11.60
C LYS A 48 41.44 -0.61 -11.69
N TYR A 49 40.71 -0.91 -10.61
CA TYR A 49 39.75 -2.01 -10.56
C TYR A 49 38.55 -1.74 -11.46
N SER A 50 38.04 -0.50 -11.45
CA SER A 50 37.01 -0.06 -12.40
C SER A 50 37.47 -0.04 -13.87
N LYS A 51 38.77 -0.20 -14.14
CA LYS A 51 39.36 -0.24 -15.49
C LYS A 51 39.72 -1.65 -15.95
N ASP A 52 39.61 -2.67 -15.09
CA ASP A 52 40.07 -4.03 -15.40
C ASP A 52 39.25 -4.68 -16.54
N ASP A 53 37.94 -4.38 -16.65
CA ASP A 53 37.12 -4.73 -17.81
C ASP A 53 36.85 -3.50 -18.69
N SER A 54 37.61 -3.39 -19.79
CA SER A 54 37.46 -2.31 -20.77
C SER A 54 36.04 -2.13 -21.32
N ARG A 55 35.20 -3.18 -21.29
CA ARG A 55 33.80 -3.12 -21.75
C ARG A 55 32.87 -2.46 -20.74
N LYS A 56 33.30 -2.33 -19.47
CA LYS A 56 32.51 -1.78 -18.37
C LYS A 56 32.93 -0.37 -17.95
N ILE A 57 34.06 0.15 -18.46
CA ILE A 57 34.57 1.49 -18.12
C ILE A 57 33.48 2.57 -18.25
N GLY A 58 32.74 2.58 -19.37
CA GLY A 58 31.68 3.57 -19.61
C GLY A 58 30.42 3.40 -18.74
N LYS A 59 30.31 2.32 -17.96
CA LYS A 59 29.22 2.07 -17.01
C LYS A 59 29.55 2.55 -15.60
N HIS A 60 30.84 2.76 -15.30
CA HIS A 60 31.32 3.07 -13.96
C HIS A 60 31.34 4.56 -13.64
N PHE A 61 30.86 5.42 -14.56
CA PHE A 61 30.63 6.82 -14.26
C PHE A 61 29.49 7.37 -15.12
N ASN A 62 28.87 8.46 -14.67
CA ASN A 62 27.93 9.23 -15.48
C ASN A 62 28.12 10.73 -15.20
N ILE A 63 27.63 11.57 -16.12
CA ILE A 63 27.74 13.02 -16.09
C ILE A 63 26.33 13.59 -16.22
N GLY A 64 25.93 14.45 -15.29
CA GLY A 64 24.57 15.00 -15.30
C GLY A 64 24.39 16.08 -14.24
N ASN A 65 23.39 16.92 -14.43
CA ASN A 65 23.06 18.00 -13.51
C ASN A 65 22.28 17.44 -12.30
N LEU A 66 22.79 17.62 -11.07
CA LEU A 66 22.16 17.14 -9.84
C LEU A 66 21.56 18.26 -8.97
N ASP A 67 22.07 19.48 -9.04
CA ASP A 67 21.66 20.57 -8.15
C ASP A 67 21.04 21.79 -8.85
N GLY A 68 20.94 21.75 -10.18
CA GLY A 68 20.32 22.79 -10.99
C GLY A 68 21.22 23.97 -11.34
N ASP A 69 22.54 23.91 -11.08
CA ASP A 69 23.48 25.00 -11.40
C ASP A 69 23.90 25.08 -12.89
N ASN A 70 23.37 24.14 -13.70
CA ASN A 70 23.64 23.90 -15.12
C ASN A 70 25.03 23.33 -15.45
N ILE A 71 25.98 23.27 -14.52
CA ILE A 71 27.29 22.63 -14.72
C ILE A 71 27.18 21.17 -14.25
N PRO A 72 27.25 20.18 -15.15
CA PRO A 72 27.05 18.79 -14.77
C PRO A 72 28.05 18.28 -13.73
N GLU A 73 27.56 17.57 -12.72
CA GLU A 73 28.35 16.74 -11.82
C GLU A 73 28.89 15.49 -12.54
N ILE A 74 29.95 14.92 -11.98
CA ILE A 74 30.48 13.62 -12.40
C ILE A 74 30.34 12.65 -11.23
N ILE A 75 29.58 11.58 -11.44
CA ILE A 75 29.43 10.48 -10.49
C ILE A 75 30.31 9.33 -10.94
N VAL A 76 31.13 8.81 -10.02
CA VAL A 76 32.09 7.74 -10.29
C VAL A 76 31.85 6.58 -9.33
N TYR A 77 31.72 5.37 -9.86
CA TYR A 77 31.69 4.13 -9.08
C TYR A 77 33.11 3.53 -9.05
N GLU A 78 33.73 3.60 -7.87
CA GLU A 78 34.99 2.95 -7.54
C GLU A 78 34.70 1.50 -7.17
N GLN A 79 35.02 0.57 -8.09
CA GLN A 79 34.85 -0.85 -7.86
C GLN A 79 35.79 -1.31 -6.74
N ARG A 80 35.24 -2.15 -5.86
CA ARG A 80 35.98 -2.74 -4.75
C ARG A 80 37.19 -3.55 -5.21
N ASP A 81 38.22 -3.54 -4.37
CA ASP A 81 39.34 -4.48 -4.45
C ASP A 81 38.91 -5.84 -3.89
N PHE A 82 38.62 -6.80 -4.77
CA PHE A 82 38.24 -8.17 -4.35
C PHE A 82 39.31 -8.89 -3.49
N SER A 83 40.55 -8.40 -3.44
CA SER A 83 41.58 -8.94 -2.54
C SER A 83 41.46 -8.45 -1.09
N LYS A 84 40.63 -7.42 -0.84
CA LYS A 84 40.39 -6.84 0.48
C LYS A 84 38.94 -7.12 0.91
N MET A 85 38.78 -7.94 1.93
CA MET A 85 37.46 -8.33 2.42
C MET A 85 36.62 -7.13 2.87
N ASP A 86 37.24 -6.13 3.48
CA ASP A 86 36.58 -4.94 4.02
C ASP A 86 36.41 -3.79 3.00
N ASP A 87 36.79 -4.00 1.73
CA ASP A 87 36.55 -3.01 0.67
C ASP A 87 35.13 -3.15 0.12
N GLU A 88 34.29 -2.18 0.45
CA GLU A 88 32.87 -2.10 0.10
C GLU A 88 32.61 -1.59 -1.33
N GLY A 89 33.63 -1.02 -1.99
CA GLY A 89 33.42 -0.16 -3.14
C GLY A 89 32.86 1.20 -2.72
N THR A 90 32.90 2.18 -3.63
CA THR A 90 32.55 3.56 -3.27
C THR A 90 31.89 4.31 -4.43
N LEU A 91 30.83 5.07 -4.14
CA LEU A 91 30.28 6.07 -5.03
C LEU A 91 30.88 7.43 -4.70
N VAL A 92 31.49 8.09 -5.68
CA VAL A 92 32.20 9.36 -5.50
C VAL A 92 31.56 10.44 -6.37
N LEU A 93 31.30 11.59 -5.74
CA LEU A 93 30.77 12.78 -6.39
C LEU A 93 31.88 13.79 -6.65
N TYR A 94 32.00 14.23 -7.90
CA TYR A 94 32.82 15.35 -8.30
C TYR A 94 31.96 16.51 -8.81
N LYS A 95 32.24 17.73 -8.31
CA LYS A 95 31.58 18.96 -8.73
C LYS A 95 32.60 20.00 -9.13
N TYR A 96 32.24 20.86 -10.09
CA TYR A 96 33.10 21.94 -10.53
C TYR A 96 33.12 23.08 -9.49
N LYS A 97 34.28 23.30 -8.85
CA LYS A 97 34.50 24.38 -7.88
C LYS A 97 35.90 24.98 -8.04
N ASP A 98 35.99 26.31 -7.93
CA ASP A 98 37.24 27.07 -8.02
C ASP A 98 38.06 26.79 -9.29
N GLY A 99 37.39 26.54 -10.42
CA GLY A 99 38.06 26.34 -11.70
C GLY A 99 38.46 24.90 -12.01
N GLU A 100 38.01 23.91 -11.25
CA GLU A 100 38.26 22.48 -11.51
C GLU A 100 37.18 21.57 -10.89
N TYR A 101 37.04 20.35 -11.37
CA TYR A 101 36.25 19.31 -10.69
C TYR A 101 36.98 18.82 -9.44
N LYS A 102 36.33 18.97 -8.29
CA LYS A 102 36.82 18.50 -6.99
C LYS A 102 35.88 17.41 -6.48
N GLU A 103 36.46 16.43 -5.81
CA GLU A 103 35.69 15.50 -5.01
C GLU A 103 34.98 16.27 -3.89
N ILE A 104 33.67 16.09 -3.79
CA ILE A 104 32.83 16.78 -2.81
C ILE A 104 32.32 15.82 -1.75
N ASP A 105 31.95 14.61 -2.16
CA ASP A 105 31.44 13.59 -1.26
C ASP A 105 31.72 12.18 -1.77
N ARG A 106 31.68 11.21 -0.86
CA ARG A 106 31.80 9.79 -1.16
C ARG A 106 30.99 8.95 -0.20
N VAL A 107 30.38 7.88 -0.71
CA VAL A 107 29.54 6.95 0.06
C VAL A 107 29.99 5.52 -0.21
N SER A 108 30.19 4.73 0.85
CA SER A 108 30.46 3.30 0.72
C SER A 108 29.27 2.56 0.09
N MET A 109 29.56 1.59 -0.76
CA MET A 109 28.54 0.73 -1.37
C MET A 109 28.35 -0.55 -0.55
N ASN A 110 27.50 -1.48 -0.99
CA ASN A 110 27.19 -2.68 -0.20
C ASN A 110 27.96 -3.91 -0.68
N TYR A 111 29.28 -3.79 -0.84
CA TYR A 111 30.15 -4.88 -1.28
C TYR A 111 29.83 -5.43 -2.69
N ASP A 112 29.14 -4.65 -3.53
CA ASP A 112 28.71 -5.08 -4.87
C ASP A 112 29.92 -5.46 -5.74
N ASN A 113 29.72 -6.43 -6.63
CA ASN A 113 30.75 -6.91 -7.56
C ASN A 113 31.01 -5.92 -8.72
N GLY A 114 30.16 -4.93 -8.91
CA GLY A 114 30.31 -3.89 -9.93
C GLY A 114 28.98 -3.27 -10.32
N VAL A 115 29.01 -2.36 -11.28
CA VAL A 115 27.83 -1.61 -11.73
C VAL A 115 27.43 -1.98 -13.16
N GLU A 116 26.13 -2.14 -13.41
CA GLU A 116 25.58 -2.34 -14.75
C GLU A 116 25.24 -1.02 -15.43
N ASN A 117 24.69 -0.06 -14.68
CA ASN A 117 24.51 1.30 -15.16
C ASN A 117 24.36 2.31 -14.01
N ILE A 118 24.76 3.55 -14.29
CA ILE A 118 24.49 4.74 -13.49
C ILE A 118 23.75 5.70 -14.40
N ILE A 119 22.59 6.20 -13.99
CA ILE A 119 21.83 7.22 -14.75
C ILE A 119 21.56 8.40 -13.83
N ILE A 120 21.76 9.62 -14.36
CA ILE A 120 21.36 10.86 -13.70
C ILE A 120 20.17 11.42 -14.47
N GLY A 121 19.09 11.74 -13.76
CA GLY A 121 17.91 12.36 -14.35
C GLY A 121 16.84 12.64 -13.31
N GLU A 122 15.71 13.16 -13.78
CA GLU A 122 14.62 13.61 -12.91
C GLU A 122 13.93 12.40 -12.27
N GLY A 123 14.04 12.25 -10.95
CA GLY A 123 13.35 11.17 -10.22
C GLY A 123 12.03 11.64 -9.59
N LYS A 124 11.85 12.94 -9.48
CA LYS A 124 10.60 13.60 -9.09
C LYS A 124 10.59 14.98 -9.74
N THR A 125 9.42 15.55 -10.01
CA THR A 125 9.29 16.85 -10.65
C THR A 125 10.20 17.92 -10.02
N GLY A 126 11.12 18.46 -10.82
CA GLY A 126 12.11 19.47 -10.42
C GLY A 126 13.26 18.95 -9.56
N LYS A 127 13.43 17.63 -9.41
CA LYS A 127 14.45 17.02 -8.55
C LYS A 127 15.15 15.86 -9.25
N ASN A 128 16.42 16.10 -9.59
CA ASN A 128 17.28 15.08 -10.16
C ASN A 128 17.81 14.11 -9.10
N ALA A 129 18.05 12.88 -9.54
CA ALA A 129 18.58 11.78 -8.75
C ALA A 129 19.59 10.97 -9.56
N ILE A 130 20.40 10.20 -8.84
CA ILE A 130 21.34 9.22 -9.36
C ILE A 130 20.70 7.85 -9.14
N PHE A 131 20.43 7.15 -10.22
CA PHE A 131 19.92 5.79 -10.21
C PHE A 131 21.03 4.83 -10.55
N ILE A 132 21.21 3.78 -9.75
CA ILE A 132 22.29 2.81 -9.92
C ILE A 132 21.67 1.41 -9.94
N ASN A 133 21.95 0.67 -11.01
CA ASN A 133 21.75 -0.78 -11.04
C ASN A 133 23.13 -1.44 -10.94
N SER A 134 23.37 -2.16 -9.85
CA SER A 134 24.62 -2.85 -9.53
C SER A 134 24.47 -4.37 -9.52
N ASN A 135 25.57 -5.12 -9.50
CA ASN A 135 25.58 -6.57 -9.37
C ASN A 135 26.09 -6.98 -7.99
N VAL A 136 25.31 -7.74 -7.23
CA VAL A 136 25.77 -8.31 -5.94
C VAL A 136 26.37 -9.72 -6.13
N GLY A 137 26.01 -10.39 -7.23
CA GLY A 137 26.44 -11.76 -7.55
C GLY A 137 26.56 -11.99 -9.05
N ALA A 138 26.81 -13.25 -9.46
CA ALA A 138 26.79 -13.63 -10.87
C ALA A 138 25.40 -13.51 -11.51
N HIS A 139 24.36 -13.52 -10.68
CA HIS A 139 22.98 -13.58 -11.13
C HIS A 139 22.07 -12.54 -10.49
N SER A 140 22.49 -11.74 -9.51
CA SER A 140 21.57 -10.84 -8.79
C SER A 140 22.04 -9.39 -8.91
N GLY A 141 21.06 -8.49 -9.02
CA GLY A 141 21.27 -7.05 -9.08
C GLY A 141 20.79 -6.35 -7.81
N GLN A 142 21.30 -5.14 -7.57
CA GLN A 142 20.84 -4.28 -6.47
C GLN A 142 20.67 -2.86 -6.97
N PHE A 143 19.54 -2.27 -6.59
CA PHE A 143 19.19 -0.91 -6.96
C PHE A 143 19.51 0.10 -5.87
N TYR A 144 19.94 1.29 -6.29
CA TYR A 144 20.10 2.46 -5.42
C TYR A 144 19.57 3.72 -6.07
N LEU A 145 19.06 4.64 -5.22
CA LEU A 145 18.70 5.98 -5.61
C LEU A 145 19.35 6.98 -4.65
N PHE A 146 20.18 7.87 -5.18
CA PHE A 146 20.80 8.94 -4.41
C PHE A 146 20.35 10.31 -4.91
N THR A 147 20.25 11.28 -4.00
CA THR A 147 20.11 12.69 -4.36
C THR A 147 21.23 13.51 -3.75
N LEU A 148 21.48 14.69 -4.31
CA LEU A 148 22.41 15.65 -3.74
C LEU A 148 21.68 16.62 -2.79
N GLU A 149 22.05 16.62 -1.52
CA GLU A 149 21.57 17.58 -0.51
C GLU A 149 22.73 18.22 0.23
N ASN A 150 22.84 19.55 0.17
CA ASN A 150 23.93 20.29 0.82
C ASN A 150 25.31 19.71 0.50
N ASP A 151 25.57 19.46 -0.80
CA ASP A 151 26.79 18.85 -1.30
C ASP A 151 27.05 17.41 -0.78
N LYS A 152 26.05 16.72 -0.23
CA LYS A 152 26.13 15.31 0.20
C LYS A 152 25.21 14.38 -0.58
N LEU A 153 25.69 13.17 -0.85
CA LEU A 153 24.92 12.08 -1.42
C LEU A 153 24.05 11.44 -0.33
N VAL A 154 22.74 11.44 -0.55
CA VAL A 154 21.75 10.86 0.37
C VAL A 154 21.03 9.71 -0.32
N ASN A 155 21.15 8.49 0.20
CA ASN A 155 20.36 7.35 -0.26
C ASN A 155 18.89 7.56 0.13
N ARG A 156 17.98 7.37 -0.83
CA ARG A 156 16.58 7.75 -0.75
C ARG A 156 15.59 6.61 -0.77
N ILE A 157 16.02 5.36 -0.83
CA ILE A 157 15.05 4.27 -0.74
C ILE A 157 15.42 3.36 0.41
N SER A 158 14.52 3.29 1.38
CA SER A 158 14.59 2.33 2.46
C SER A 158 14.27 0.94 1.90
N PRO A 159 15.12 -0.08 2.15
CA PRO A 159 14.83 -1.46 1.76
C PRO A 159 13.62 -2.04 2.51
N LYS A 160 13.11 -1.35 3.54
CA LYS A 160 11.91 -1.72 4.28
C LYS A 160 10.63 -1.23 3.61
N LYS A 161 10.73 -0.30 2.65
CA LYS A 161 9.60 0.27 1.90
C LYS A 161 9.53 -0.22 0.45
N ALA A 162 10.57 -0.91 -0.02
CA ALA A 162 10.62 -1.49 -1.36
C ALA A 162 11.62 -2.65 -1.42
N ASN A 163 11.30 -3.71 -2.16
CA ASN A 163 12.34 -4.65 -2.55
C ASN A 163 13.24 -4.00 -3.61
N LEU A 164 14.52 -3.83 -3.28
CA LEU A 164 15.55 -3.25 -4.16
C LEU A 164 16.56 -4.30 -4.66
N LEU A 165 16.43 -5.54 -4.19
CA LEU A 165 17.23 -6.66 -4.64
C LEU A 165 16.52 -7.31 -5.82
N SER A 166 17.25 -7.53 -6.89
CA SER A 166 16.78 -8.14 -8.12
C SER A 166 17.36 -9.54 -8.26
N VAL A 167 16.51 -10.54 -8.44
CA VAL A 167 16.96 -11.92 -8.70
C VAL A 167 17.78 -12.02 -9.99
N TYR A 168 17.66 -11.03 -10.89
CA TYR A 168 18.46 -10.90 -12.12
C TYR A 168 19.16 -9.54 -12.20
N PRO A 169 20.37 -9.40 -12.79
CA PRO A 169 21.07 -8.12 -12.89
C PRO A 169 20.49 -7.17 -13.97
N ASN A 170 19.38 -7.56 -14.58
CA ASN A 170 18.81 -6.93 -15.78
C ASN A 170 17.79 -5.83 -15.47
N GLY A 171 17.79 -5.28 -14.26
CA GLY A 171 16.98 -4.11 -13.93
C GLY A 171 17.23 -2.94 -14.88
N GLU A 172 16.17 -2.24 -15.26
CA GLU A 172 16.22 -1.13 -16.21
C GLU A 172 15.94 0.20 -15.49
N ILE A 173 16.43 1.29 -16.06
CA ILE A 173 16.13 2.67 -15.63
C ILE A 173 15.74 3.46 -16.87
N LYS A 174 14.49 3.92 -16.96
CA LYS A 174 13.98 4.70 -18.09
C LYS A 174 12.62 5.29 -17.74
N ASP A 175 12.25 6.35 -18.45
CA ASP A 175 10.90 6.92 -18.45
C ASP A 175 9.96 6.01 -19.29
N ILE A 176 9.14 5.20 -18.61
CA ILE A 176 8.25 4.21 -19.23
C ILE A 176 6.87 4.74 -19.57
N ASP A 177 6.41 5.81 -18.92
CA ASP A 177 5.09 6.40 -19.14
C ASP A 177 5.12 7.79 -19.78
N LYS A 178 6.31 8.31 -20.08
CA LYS A 178 6.61 9.54 -20.82
C LYS A 178 6.17 10.80 -20.08
N ASP A 179 6.21 10.79 -18.75
CA ASP A 179 5.92 11.95 -17.92
C ASP A 179 7.17 12.81 -17.62
N GLY A 180 8.35 12.39 -18.10
CA GLY A 180 9.63 13.07 -17.88
C GLY A 180 10.33 12.65 -16.60
N ILE A 181 9.74 11.76 -15.80
CA ILE A 181 10.32 11.19 -14.59
C ILE A 181 10.91 9.82 -14.92
N LEU A 182 12.03 9.47 -14.28
CA LEU A 182 12.66 8.17 -14.44
C LEU A 182 12.05 7.14 -13.48
N GLU A 183 11.69 5.99 -14.05
CA GLU A 183 11.39 4.77 -13.31
C GLU A 183 12.59 3.84 -13.29
N PHE A 184 12.51 2.86 -12.39
CA PHE A 184 13.40 1.72 -12.40
C PHE A 184 12.67 0.41 -12.21
N SER A 185 13.27 -0.68 -12.68
CA SER A 185 12.72 -2.02 -12.52
C SER A 185 13.60 -2.94 -11.70
N ILE A 186 12.95 -3.78 -10.90
CA ILE A 186 13.54 -4.96 -10.27
C ILE A 186 13.02 -6.18 -11.02
N GLN A 187 13.91 -7.10 -11.39
CA GLN A 187 13.55 -8.30 -12.14
C GLN A 187 13.52 -9.52 -11.23
N GLU A 188 12.34 -10.12 -11.15
CA GLU A 188 12.01 -11.23 -10.25
C GLU A 188 11.59 -12.49 -11.02
N ILE A 189 11.55 -13.60 -10.31
CA ILE A 189 10.88 -14.82 -10.78
C ILE A 189 9.36 -14.58 -10.72
N ASP A 190 8.64 -14.92 -11.79
CA ASP A 190 7.18 -14.93 -11.74
C ASP A 190 6.74 -15.99 -10.70
N PRO A 191 6.02 -15.63 -9.63
CA PRO A 191 5.56 -16.59 -8.63
C PRO A 191 4.58 -17.64 -9.18
N GLU A 192 4.04 -17.44 -10.38
CA GLU A 192 3.20 -18.41 -11.09
C GLU A 192 4.00 -19.30 -12.05
N SER A 193 5.32 -19.12 -12.15
CA SER A 193 6.20 -19.95 -12.97
C SER A 193 6.21 -21.41 -12.51
N ALA A 194 6.05 -22.34 -13.45
CA ALA A 194 6.15 -23.77 -13.18
C ALA A 194 7.57 -24.23 -12.77
N ASP A 195 8.60 -23.46 -13.12
CA ASP A 195 9.99 -23.69 -12.71
C ASP A 195 10.45 -22.52 -11.85
N SER A 196 10.96 -22.79 -10.65
CA SER A 196 11.45 -21.77 -9.70
C SER A 196 12.97 -21.58 -9.76
N SER A 197 13.67 -22.26 -10.68
CA SER A 197 15.10 -22.08 -10.88
C SER A 197 15.39 -20.80 -11.66
N SER A 198 16.41 -20.07 -11.24
CA SER A 198 16.80 -18.81 -11.89
C SER A 198 17.12 -18.94 -13.39
N VAL A 199 17.41 -20.14 -13.88
CA VAL A 199 17.78 -20.38 -15.29
C VAL A 199 16.54 -20.52 -16.19
N ASN A 200 15.53 -21.24 -15.74
CA ASN A 200 14.40 -21.67 -16.58
C ASN A 200 13.08 -21.01 -16.23
N SER A 201 13.01 -20.33 -15.08
CA SER A 201 11.81 -19.68 -14.61
C SER A 201 11.35 -18.57 -15.55
N GLU A 202 10.04 -18.37 -15.57
CA GLU A 202 9.44 -17.17 -16.14
C GLU A 202 9.81 -15.97 -15.26
N LYS A 203 9.90 -14.80 -15.89
CA LYS A 203 10.45 -13.59 -15.27
C LYS A 203 9.49 -12.43 -15.40
N ILE A 204 9.51 -11.57 -14.40
CA ILE A 204 8.74 -10.32 -14.38
C ILE A 204 9.67 -9.15 -14.04
N ASN A 205 9.39 -7.99 -14.61
CA ASN A 205 9.93 -6.71 -14.17
C ASN A 205 8.85 -6.00 -13.34
N ILE A 206 9.21 -5.61 -12.13
CA ILE A 206 8.39 -4.77 -11.26
C ILE A 206 8.94 -3.35 -11.35
N TRP A 207 8.14 -2.43 -11.88
CA TRP A 207 8.53 -1.03 -12.11
C TRP A 207 8.08 -0.13 -10.97
N TYR A 208 8.98 0.77 -10.58
CA TYR A 208 8.80 1.72 -9.49
C TYR A 208 9.14 3.16 -9.93
N LYS A 209 8.38 4.13 -9.40
CA LYS A 209 8.75 5.54 -9.34
C LYS A 209 9.20 5.89 -7.93
N TRP A 210 10.16 6.80 -7.80
CA TRP A 210 10.49 7.37 -6.50
C TRP A 210 9.33 8.23 -5.98
N ASP A 211 8.98 8.09 -4.71
CA ASP A 211 7.90 8.88 -4.10
C ASP A 211 8.30 10.35 -3.85
N GLY A 212 9.60 10.63 -3.80
CA GLY A 212 10.21 11.94 -3.49
C GLY A 212 10.81 12.03 -2.07
N LYS A 213 10.70 10.96 -1.29
CA LYS A 213 11.11 10.79 0.11
C LYS A 213 12.04 9.58 0.26
N ASP A 214 11.65 8.59 1.07
CA ASP A 214 12.41 7.39 1.44
C ASP A 214 11.80 6.07 0.88
N GLY A 215 10.76 6.15 0.03
CA GLY A 215 10.03 5.00 -0.51
C GLY A 215 9.82 5.06 -2.02
N VAL A 216 8.89 4.24 -2.52
CA VAL A 216 8.59 4.12 -3.95
C VAL A 216 7.10 3.90 -4.18
N ASN A 217 6.63 4.29 -5.36
CA ASN A 217 5.30 3.95 -5.87
C ASN A 217 5.42 2.84 -6.91
N PHE A 218 4.63 1.79 -6.78
CA PHE A 218 4.47 0.77 -7.81
C PHE A 218 3.83 1.36 -9.07
N VAL A 219 4.40 1.07 -10.24
CA VAL A 219 3.89 1.55 -11.53
C VAL A 219 3.19 0.42 -12.28
N LYS A 220 3.91 -0.67 -12.54
CA LYS A 220 3.38 -1.85 -13.24
C LYS A 220 4.26 -3.08 -13.01
N CYS A 221 3.67 -4.24 -13.23
CA CYS A 221 4.38 -5.50 -13.38
C CYS A 221 4.29 -5.94 -14.84
N GLU A 222 5.41 -6.27 -15.46
CA GLU A 222 5.46 -6.71 -16.86
C GLU A 222 6.22 -8.02 -17.02
N LYS A 223 5.75 -8.85 -17.94
CA LYS A 223 6.41 -10.11 -18.29
C LYS A 223 7.68 -9.85 -19.10
N VAL A 224 8.71 -10.63 -18.83
CA VAL A 224 9.99 -10.55 -19.56
C VAL A 224 10.12 -11.74 -20.50
N GLY A 225 10.18 -11.45 -21.80
CA GLY A 225 10.29 -12.46 -22.85
C GLY A 225 8.98 -13.22 -23.12
N GLU A 226 9.07 -14.30 -23.88
CA GLU A 226 7.94 -15.17 -24.19
C GLU A 226 7.78 -16.25 -23.11
N TYR A 227 6.55 -16.42 -22.64
CA TYR A 227 6.18 -17.44 -21.66
C TYR A 227 5.91 -18.75 -22.36
N LYS A 228 6.27 -19.88 -21.73
CA LYS A 228 6.01 -21.19 -22.31
C LYS A 228 4.53 -21.53 -22.09
N GLU A 229 3.90 -22.19 -23.07
CA GLU A 229 2.55 -22.68 -22.85
C GLU A 229 2.57 -23.71 -21.72
N GLU A 230 1.85 -23.42 -20.64
CA GLU A 230 1.75 -24.30 -19.49
C GLU A 230 0.87 -25.51 -19.79
N LYS A 231 1.24 -26.66 -19.23
CA LYS A 231 0.39 -27.85 -19.30
C LYS A 231 -0.81 -27.68 -18.37
N THR A 232 -1.96 -27.36 -18.96
CA THR A 232 -3.22 -27.17 -18.24
C THR A 232 -4.39 -27.77 -19.03
N ASP A 233 -5.35 -28.38 -18.35
CA ASP A 233 -6.56 -28.90 -18.99
C ASP A 233 -7.61 -27.78 -19.15
N LYS A 234 -7.62 -27.17 -20.35
CA LYS A 234 -8.57 -26.09 -20.72
C LYS A 234 -10.04 -26.50 -20.60
N LYS A 235 -10.38 -27.80 -20.69
CA LYS A 235 -11.77 -28.27 -20.51
C LYS A 235 -12.21 -28.16 -19.05
N ILE A 236 -11.29 -28.37 -18.11
CA ILE A 236 -11.57 -28.20 -16.68
C ILE A 236 -11.89 -26.74 -16.40
N ILE A 237 -11.09 -25.81 -16.92
CA ILE A 237 -11.32 -24.36 -16.78
C ILE A 237 -12.69 -23.96 -17.34
N SER A 238 -13.04 -24.43 -18.54
CA SER A 238 -14.34 -24.14 -19.16
C SER A 238 -15.52 -24.64 -18.32
N ASN A 239 -15.44 -25.86 -17.78
CA ASN A 239 -16.49 -26.42 -16.93
C ASN A 239 -16.59 -25.68 -15.58
N TYR A 240 -15.45 -25.34 -14.99
CA TYR A 240 -15.38 -24.54 -13.77
C TYR A 240 -16.08 -23.18 -13.95
N ASN A 241 -15.76 -22.47 -15.03
CA ASN A 241 -16.38 -21.18 -15.35
C ASN A 241 -17.89 -21.30 -15.60
N GLU A 242 -18.38 -22.42 -16.11
CA GLU A 242 -19.82 -22.67 -16.23
C GLU A 242 -20.51 -22.74 -14.86
N PHE A 243 -19.87 -23.34 -13.85
CA PHE A 243 -20.40 -23.35 -12.48
C PHE A 243 -20.41 -21.96 -11.86
N ILE A 244 -19.33 -21.19 -12.02
CA ILE A 244 -19.25 -19.79 -11.55
C ILE A 244 -20.35 -18.94 -12.19
N ASN A 245 -20.48 -18.97 -13.52
CA ASN A 245 -21.47 -18.17 -14.26
C ASN A 245 -22.93 -18.52 -13.89
N LYS A 246 -23.18 -19.75 -13.45
CA LYS A 246 -24.49 -20.21 -12.97
C LYS A 246 -24.73 -19.91 -11.49
N GLY A 247 -23.79 -19.27 -10.80
CA GLY A 247 -23.85 -19.02 -9.36
C GLY A 247 -23.77 -20.29 -8.51
N ASN A 248 -23.27 -21.41 -9.06
CA ASN A 248 -23.19 -22.68 -8.35
C ASN A 248 -21.85 -22.81 -7.60
N LEU A 249 -21.65 -21.96 -6.60
CA LEU A 249 -20.37 -21.82 -5.91
C LEU A 249 -19.95 -23.07 -5.14
N SER A 250 -20.89 -23.85 -4.59
CA SER A 250 -20.54 -25.12 -3.94
C SER A 250 -19.93 -26.11 -4.93
N LYS A 251 -20.55 -26.29 -6.11
CA LYS A 251 -19.98 -27.16 -7.15
C LYS A 251 -18.68 -26.61 -7.73
N ALA A 252 -18.57 -25.29 -7.89
CA ALA A 252 -17.36 -24.66 -8.39
C ALA A 252 -16.17 -24.94 -7.48
N PHE A 253 -16.34 -24.82 -6.16
CA PHE A 253 -15.31 -25.12 -5.17
C PHE A 253 -14.87 -26.59 -5.21
N ASP A 254 -15.84 -27.51 -5.11
CA ASP A 254 -15.55 -28.96 -5.12
C ASP A 254 -14.83 -29.34 -6.42
N TYR A 255 -15.33 -28.85 -7.56
CA TYR A 255 -14.78 -29.17 -8.88
C TYR A 255 -13.36 -28.63 -9.06
N LEU A 256 -13.06 -27.42 -8.58
CA LEU A 256 -11.71 -26.87 -8.62
C LEU A 256 -10.76 -27.69 -7.72
N ASN A 257 -11.19 -27.98 -6.49
CA ASN A 257 -10.38 -28.76 -5.54
C ASN A 257 -10.08 -30.18 -6.03
N GLU A 258 -11.04 -30.86 -6.65
CA GLU A 258 -10.87 -32.20 -7.22
C GLU A 258 -9.94 -32.25 -8.45
N ASN A 259 -9.73 -31.11 -9.12
CA ASN A 259 -9.00 -31.05 -10.39
C ASN A 259 -7.71 -30.19 -10.36
N LYS A 260 -7.38 -29.58 -9.22
CA LYS A 260 -6.23 -28.67 -9.06
C LYS A 260 -4.90 -29.26 -9.54
N ASP A 261 -4.68 -30.57 -9.39
CA ASP A 261 -3.45 -31.26 -9.82
C ASP A 261 -3.27 -31.34 -11.35
N LYS A 262 -4.32 -31.01 -12.11
CA LYS A 262 -4.32 -31.00 -13.59
C LYS A 262 -4.26 -29.58 -14.18
N LEU A 263 -4.20 -28.57 -13.32
CA LEU A 263 -4.13 -27.16 -13.69
C LEU A 263 -2.73 -26.64 -13.35
N SER A 264 -2.29 -25.62 -14.07
CA SER A 264 -1.05 -24.93 -13.71
C SER A 264 -1.26 -24.09 -12.44
N ILE A 265 -0.15 -23.66 -11.83
CA ILE A 265 -0.17 -22.74 -10.68
C ILE A 265 -0.97 -21.48 -11.04
N ARG A 266 -0.74 -20.93 -12.23
CA ARG A 266 -1.45 -19.77 -12.76
C ARG A 266 -2.96 -19.98 -12.84
N ASP A 267 -3.41 -21.08 -13.44
CA ASP A 267 -4.84 -21.36 -13.60
C ASP A 267 -5.52 -21.69 -12.27
N ASN A 268 -4.83 -22.36 -11.34
CA ASN A 268 -5.34 -22.56 -9.98
C ASN A 268 -5.45 -21.24 -9.22
N SER A 269 -4.42 -20.40 -9.28
CA SER A 269 -4.43 -19.06 -8.68
C SER A 269 -5.61 -18.24 -9.22
N GLU A 270 -5.79 -18.19 -10.54
CA GLU A 270 -6.90 -17.47 -11.16
C GLU A 270 -8.26 -18.10 -10.83
N GLY A 271 -8.33 -19.43 -10.72
CA GLY A 271 -9.49 -20.16 -10.23
C GLY A 271 -9.91 -19.70 -8.83
N VAL A 272 -8.97 -19.68 -7.87
CA VAL A 272 -9.21 -19.21 -6.50
C VAL A 272 -9.58 -17.72 -6.47
N ARG A 273 -8.90 -16.88 -7.26
CA ARG A 273 -9.22 -15.45 -7.40
C ARG A 273 -10.65 -15.23 -7.89
N THR A 274 -11.05 -15.94 -8.94
CA THR A 274 -12.41 -15.90 -9.51
C THR A 274 -13.44 -16.39 -8.50
N TYR A 275 -13.12 -17.47 -7.78
CA TYR A 275 -13.99 -18.03 -6.74
C TYR A 275 -14.26 -17.03 -5.61
N LEU A 276 -13.19 -16.43 -5.07
CA LEU A 276 -13.29 -15.43 -4.01
C LEU A 276 -14.11 -14.21 -4.42
N SER A 277 -13.96 -13.74 -5.67
CA SER A 277 -14.76 -12.64 -6.21
C SER A 277 -16.25 -13.01 -6.20
N ALA A 278 -16.61 -14.16 -6.78
CA ALA A 278 -17.99 -14.61 -6.84
C ALA A 278 -18.59 -14.90 -5.46
N LEU A 279 -17.79 -15.42 -4.53
CA LEU A 279 -18.20 -15.67 -3.15
C LEU A 279 -18.46 -14.37 -2.38
N ASN A 280 -17.63 -13.34 -2.57
CA ASN A 280 -17.85 -12.01 -1.99
C ASN A 280 -19.13 -11.34 -2.52
N GLU A 281 -19.42 -11.48 -3.81
CA GLU A 281 -20.67 -10.98 -4.41
C GLU A 281 -21.91 -11.65 -3.79
N GLU A 282 -21.87 -12.97 -3.61
CA GLU A 282 -22.98 -13.75 -3.04
C GLU A 282 -23.16 -13.48 -1.53
N LEU A 283 -22.07 -13.15 -0.82
CA LEU A 283 -22.06 -12.95 0.63
C LEU A 283 -23.10 -11.92 1.11
N SER A 284 -23.28 -10.84 0.34
CA SER A 284 -24.24 -9.78 0.68
C SER A 284 -25.69 -10.25 0.64
N LEU A 285 -26.05 -11.01 -0.40
CA LEU A 285 -27.38 -11.58 -0.56
C LEU A 285 -27.67 -12.62 0.53
N MET A 286 -26.68 -13.43 0.86
CA MET A 286 -26.78 -14.41 1.93
C MET A 286 -26.96 -13.76 3.30
N ASN A 287 -26.19 -12.71 3.61
CA ASN A 287 -26.34 -11.97 4.86
C ASN A 287 -27.69 -11.27 4.96
N THR A 288 -28.17 -10.67 3.86
CA THR A 288 -29.53 -10.09 3.80
C THR A 288 -30.60 -11.14 4.11
N THR A 289 -30.45 -12.35 3.56
CA THR A 289 -31.37 -13.45 3.81
C THR A 289 -31.25 -13.97 5.24
N PHE A 290 -30.02 -14.07 5.76
CA PHE A 290 -29.76 -14.54 7.12
C PHE A 290 -30.36 -13.59 8.16
N ASN A 291 -30.22 -12.27 7.97
CA ASN A 291 -30.81 -11.25 8.84
C ASN A 291 -32.33 -11.41 8.98
N LYS A 292 -33.04 -11.69 7.88
CA LYS A 292 -34.50 -11.95 7.93
C LYS A 292 -34.84 -13.17 8.80
N TYR A 293 -34.01 -14.21 8.75
CA TYR A 293 -34.20 -15.39 9.61
C TYR A 293 -33.84 -15.10 11.07
N GLN A 294 -32.81 -14.29 11.32
CA GLN A 294 -32.45 -13.87 12.67
C GLN A 294 -33.61 -13.14 13.34
N GLU A 295 -34.23 -12.18 12.64
CA GLU A 295 -35.42 -11.48 13.13
C GLU A 295 -36.61 -12.43 13.34
N LYS A 296 -36.92 -13.26 12.33
CA LYS A 296 -38.06 -14.19 12.35
C LYS A 296 -37.96 -15.19 13.50
N TYR A 297 -36.77 -15.71 13.77
CA TYR A 297 -36.55 -16.76 14.77
C TYR A 297 -35.93 -16.24 16.08
N LYS A 298 -35.77 -14.91 16.19
CA LYS A 298 -35.18 -14.22 17.35
C LYS A 298 -33.82 -14.82 17.72
N MET A 299 -32.96 -14.96 16.71
CA MET A 299 -31.60 -15.49 16.88
C MET A 299 -30.74 -14.43 17.57
N PHE A 300 -30.72 -14.47 18.90
CA PHE A 300 -29.75 -13.74 19.72
C PHE A 300 -29.13 -14.72 20.71
N GLU A 301 -27.94 -14.40 21.18
CA GLU A 301 -27.27 -15.24 22.16
C GLU A 301 -28.17 -15.47 23.38
N ASN A 302 -28.33 -16.74 23.79
CA ASN A 302 -29.20 -17.16 24.88
C ASN A 302 -30.70 -16.78 24.73
N GLN A 303 -31.17 -16.50 23.51
CA GLN A 303 -32.58 -16.24 23.21
C GLN A 303 -33.11 -17.04 22.03
N GLY A 304 -34.43 -16.95 21.78
CA GLY A 304 -35.12 -17.54 20.63
C GLY A 304 -34.73 -18.99 20.34
N ILE A 305 -34.41 -19.29 19.08
CA ILE A 305 -34.02 -20.64 18.67
C ILE A 305 -32.65 -21.07 19.21
N MET A 306 -31.73 -20.14 19.49
CA MET A 306 -30.43 -20.47 20.09
C MET A 306 -30.63 -21.06 21.50
N LYS A 307 -31.48 -20.43 22.32
CA LYS A 307 -31.88 -20.97 23.64
C LYS A 307 -32.69 -22.26 23.53
N THR A 308 -33.65 -22.30 22.60
CA THR A 308 -34.57 -23.44 22.43
C THR A 308 -33.80 -24.73 22.13
N TYR A 309 -32.80 -24.65 21.25
CA TYR A 309 -31.98 -25.78 20.84
C TYR A 309 -30.66 -25.90 21.61
N LYS A 310 -30.41 -25.01 22.59
CA LYS A 310 -29.18 -24.95 23.41
C LYS A 310 -27.91 -24.85 22.55
N LEU A 311 -27.97 -24.04 21.49
CA LEU A 311 -26.87 -23.84 20.55
C LEU A 311 -25.98 -22.67 20.98
N LYS A 312 -24.68 -22.81 20.75
CA LYS A 312 -23.69 -21.73 20.72
C LYS A 312 -23.51 -21.21 19.30
N ALA A 313 -22.89 -20.04 19.17
CA ALA A 313 -22.55 -19.46 17.86
C ALA A 313 -21.73 -20.43 16.99
N THR A 314 -20.73 -21.08 17.58
CA THR A 314 -19.87 -22.08 16.92
C THR A 314 -20.62 -23.28 16.37
N ASP A 315 -21.73 -23.67 17.01
CA ASP A 315 -22.53 -24.82 16.58
C ASP A 315 -23.23 -24.56 15.24
N LEU A 316 -23.42 -23.29 14.86
CA LEU A 316 -23.97 -22.90 13.57
C LEU A 316 -22.99 -23.15 12.40
N ASN A 317 -21.74 -23.50 12.71
CA ASN A 317 -20.72 -23.89 11.72
C ASN A 317 -20.50 -25.41 11.63
N ASP A 318 -21.04 -26.19 12.58
CA ASP A 318 -20.90 -27.64 12.59
C ASP A 318 -22.01 -28.31 11.76
N VAL A 319 -21.61 -28.85 10.61
CA VAL A 319 -22.51 -29.54 9.68
C VAL A 319 -23.21 -30.75 10.34
N ASN A 320 -22.56 -31.46 11.25
CA ASN A 320 -23.14 -32.62 11.94
C ASN A 320 -24.23 -32.18 12.90
N ILE A 321 -24.02 -31.09 13.64
CA ILE A 321 -25.04 -30.51 14.52
C ILE A 321 -26.22 -30.01 13.69
N ILE A 322 -25.97 -29.23 12.65
CA ILE A 322 -27.02 -28.66 11.80
C ILE A 322 -27.84 -29.77 11.12
N LYS A 323 -27.22 -30.86 10.66
CA LYS A 323 -27.90 -31.99 10.02
C LYS A 323 -28.76 -32.81 10.98
N ASN A 324 -28.49 -32.80 12.29
CA ASN A 324 -29.27 -33.53 13.30
C ASN A 324 -30.78 -33.24 13.17
N THR A 325 -31.61 -34.29 13.15
CA THR A 325 -33.07 -34.17 12.96
C THR A 325 -33.78 -33.46 14.10
N SER A 326 -33.18 -33.45 15.29
CA SER A 326 -33.71 -32.74 16.47
C SER A 326 -33.43 -31.24 16.44
N ILE A 327 -32.51 -30.78 15.59
CA ILE A 327 -32.14 -29.38 15.41
C ILE A 327 -32.84 -28.80 14.17
N PHE A 328 -33.51 -27.67 14.36
CA PHE A 328 -34.33 -26.99 13.34
C PHE A 328 -35.41 -27.87 12.66
N PRO A 329 -36.19 -28.71 13.37
CA PRO A 329 -37.24 -29.52 12.75
C PRO A 329 -38.33 -28.68 12.07
N LYS A 330 -38.56 -27.45 12.57
CA LYS A 330 -39.54 -26.50 12.03
C LYS A 330 -38.90 -25.42 11.15
N GLU A 331 -37.63 -25.09 11.38
CA GLU A 331 -36.88 -24.04 10.68
C GLU A 331 -36.09 -24.58 9.47
N LYS A 332 -36.76 -25.35 8.61
CA LYS A 332 -36.13 -26.05 7.48
C LYS A 332 -35.36 -25.13 6.54
N ASP A 333 -35.86 -23.92 6.30
CA ASP A 333 -35.21 -22.97 5.38
C ASP A 333 -33.91 -22.41 5.96
N LEU A 334 -33.87 -22.12 7.28
CA LEU A 334 -32.64 -21.70 7.96
C LEU A 334 -31.60 -22.82 7.92
N LYS A 335 -32.03 -24.05 8.20
CA LYS A 335 -31.16 -25.23 8.09
C LYS A 335 -30.58 -25.39 6.68
N LYS A 336 -31.40 -25.19 5.64
CA LYS A 336 -30.93 -25.21 4.24
C LYS A 336 -29.94 -24.08 3.96
N LEU A 337 -30.20 -22.87 4.45
CA LEU A 337 -29.31 -21.71 4.28
C LEU A 337 -27.94 -21.97 4.91
N LEU A 338 -27.89 -22.43 6.17
CA LEU A 338 -26.64 -22.71 6.88
C LEU A 338 -25.82 -23.81 6.19
N LEU A 339 -26.47 -24.89 5.75
CA LEU A 339 -25.80 -25.96 5.01
C LEU A 339 -25.28 -25.50 3.64
N ASN A 340 -26.06 -24.67 2.93
CA ASN A 340 -25.64 -24.09 1.66
C ASN A 340 -24.43 -23.17 1.85
N ALA A 341 -24.47 -22.28 2.84
CA ALA A 341 -23.36 -21.40 3.21
C ALA A 341 -22.08 -22.20 3.47
N ASN A 342 -22.17 -23.24 4.31
CA ASN A 342 -21.02 -24.09 4.63
C ASN A 342 -20.44 -24.78 3.38
N SER A 343 -21.31 -25.27 2.48
CA SER A 343 -20.87 -25.93 1.23
C SER A 343 -20.20 -24.99 0.22
N MET A 344 -20.39 -23.68 0.36
CA MET A 344 -19.73 -22.65 -0.45
C MET A 344 -18.49 -22.06 0.24
N GLY A 345 -18.02 -22.64 1.34
CA GLY A 345 -16.88 -22.09 2.07
C GLY A 345 -17.20 -20.83 2.88
N LEU A 346 -18.44 -20.68 3.36
CA LEU A 346 -18.80 -19.65 4.34
C LEU A 346 -18.95 -20.23 5.74
N LYS A 347 -18.73 -19.38 6.74
CA LYS A 347 -19.01 -19.66 8.15
C LYS A 347 -19.73 -18.49 8.81
N VAL A 348 -20.49 -18.78 9.85
CA VAL A 348 -21.14 -17.82 10.74
C VAL A 348 -20.10 -17.27 11.72
N ALA A 349 -20.04 -15.95 11.80
CA ALA A 349 -19.33 -15.17 12.81
C ALA A 349 -20.32 -14.34 13.63
N THR A 350 -19.81 -13.74 14.71
CA THR A 350 -20.60 -12.93 15.65
C THR A 350 -19.89 -11.62 15.98
N ALA A 351 -20.65 -10.53 16.04
CA ALA A 351 -20.24 -9.24 16.58
C ALA A 351 -21.47 -8.58 17.23
N GLU A 352 -21.31 -7.99 18.41
CA GLU A 352 -22.36 -7.26 19.13
C GLU A 352 -23.67 -8.07 19.28
N GLY A 353 -23.55 -9.38 19.49
CA GLY A 353 -24.70 -10.29 19.65
C GLY A 353 -25.48 -10.61 18.36
N SER A 354 -25.04 -10.10 17.21
CA SER A 354 -25.61 -10.42 15.88
C SER A 354 -24.78 -11.48 15.16
N TYR A 355 -25.42 -12.26 14.28
CA TYR A 355 -24.76 -13.28 13.47
C TYR A 355 -24.63 -12.82 12.01
N TYR A 356 -23.54 -13.18 11.35
CA TYR A 356 -23.35 -12.91 9.91
C TYR A 356 -22.43 -13.96 9.30
N PHE A 357 -22.58 -14.21 8.01
CA PHE A 357 -21.65 -15.00 7.24
C PHE A 357 -20.39 -14.21 6.93
N ILE A 358 -19.26 -14.89 7.04
CA ILE A 358 -17.94 -14.51 6.55
C ILE A 358 -17.36 -15.64 5.70
N ILE A 359 -16.34 -15.33 4.90
CA ILE A 359 -15.58 -16.34 4.16
C ILE A 359 -14.78 -17.20 5.15
N ASP A 360 -14.82 -18.51 4.94
CA ASP A 360 -14.02 -19.48 5.67
C ASP A 360 -12.70 -19.75 4.92
N TYR A 361 -11.75 -18.83 5.05
CA TYR A 361 -10.47 -18.89 4.34
C TYR A 361 -9.67 -20.17 4.64
N GLU A 362 -9.89 -20.80 5.80
CA GLU A 362 -9.24 -22.07 6.15
C GLU A 362 -9.55 -23.17 5.13
N LYS A 363 -10.76 -23.21 4.57
CA LYS A 363 -11.12 -24.19 3.53
C LYS A 363 -10.35 -23.97 2.22
N LEU A 364 -9.95 -22.72 1.94
CA LEU A 364 -9.17 -22.37 0.75
C LEU A 364 -7.69 -22.72 0.90
N LEU A 365 -7.18 -22.96 2.11
CA LEU A 365 -5.82 -23.47 2.30
C LEU A 365 -5.62 -24.89 1.73
N ASN A 366 -6.70 -25.59 1.35
CA ASN A 366 -6.58 -26.81 0.54
C ASN A 366 -5.87 -26.59 -0.80
N PHE A 367 -5.79 -25.34 -1.28
CA PHE A 367 -5.12 -24.98 -2.53
C PHE A 367 -3.66 -24.56 -2.34
N SER A 368 -3.13 -24.49 -1.10
CA SER A 368 -1.82 -23.91 -0.79
C SER A 368 -0.65 -24.43 -1.64
N ASP A 369 -0.63 -25.72 -1.97
CA ASP A 369 0.45 -26.35 -2.75
C ASP A 369 0.23 -26.25 -4.29
N SER A 370 -0.90 -25.66 -4.71
CA SER A 370 -1.35 -25.62 -6.10
C SER A 370 -1.51 -24.21 -6.65
N VAL A 371 -1.30 -23.18 -5.83
CA VAL A 371 -1.42 -21.75 -6.17
C VAL A 371 -0.09 -21.04 -5.95
N SER A 372 0.01 -19.79 -6.43
CA SER A 372 1.21 -18.98 -6.24
C SER A 372 1.40 -18.60 -4.78
N SER A 373 2.65 -18.28 -4.41
CA SER A 373 2.97 -17.81 -3.06
C SER A 373 2.14 -16.59 -2.66
N GLU A 374 1.88 -15.66 -3.59
CA GLU A 374 1.00 -14.49 -3.37
C GLU A 374 -0.39 -14.94 -2.86
N ILE A 375 -1.05 -15.85 -3.58
CA ILE A 375 -2.38 -16.32 -3.17
C ILE A 375 -2.32 -17.06 -1.85
N ASN A 376 -1.32 -17.93 -1.67
CA ASN A 376 -1.18 -18.70 -0.45
C ASN A 376 -0.99 -17.80 0.78
N ASP A 377 -0.14 -16.78 0.69
CA ASP A 377 0.14 -15.87 1.80
C ASP A 377 -1.06 -14.97 2.11
N TYR A 378 -1.77 -14.49 1.08
CA TYR A 378 -3.07 -13.82 1.24
C TYR A 378 -4.07 -14.71 2.00
N LEU A 379 -4.22 -15.98 1.59
CA LEU A 379 -5.14 -16.91 2.26
C LEU A 379 -4.74 -17.19 3.71
N LYS A 380 -3.45 -17.29 4.03
CA LYS A 380 -2.97 -17.47 5.42
C LYS A 380 -3.30 -16.24 6.28
N ILE A 381 -3.04 -15.04 5.78
CA ILE A 381 -3.34 -13.77 6.46
C ILE A 381 -4.84 -13.70 6.82
N PHE A 382 -5.71 -13.95 5.84
CA PHE A 382 -7.16 -13.91 6.05
C PHE A 382 -7.73 -15.14 6.78
N THR A 383 -7.03 -16.28 6.77
CA THR A 383 -7.36 -17.42 7.64
C THR A 383 -7.14 -17.06 9.11
N ALA A 384 -5.99 -16.47 9.44
CA ALA A 384 -5.69 -16.05 10.81
C ALA A 384 -6.74 -15.08 11.35
N GLU A 385 -7.12 -14.08 10.54
CA GLU A 385 -8.17 -13.13 10.91
C GLU A 385 -9.55 -13.79 11.02
N SER A 386 -9.98 -14.54 10.00
CA SER A 386 -11.34 -15.12 10.00
C SER A 386 -11.57 -16.17 11.10
N ASN A 387 -10.51 -16.87 11.54
CA ASN A 387 -10.59 -17.87 12.60
C ASN A 387 -10.53 -17.28 14.00
N LYS A 388 -9.66 -16.27 14.17
CA LYS A 388 -9.42 -15.63 15.45
C LYS A 388 -9.17 -14.15 15.20
N PRO A 389 -10.23 -13.33 15.12
CA PRO A 389 -10.09 -11.90 14.87
C PRO A 389 -9.14 -11.24 15.85
N GLY A 390 -8.29 -10.33 15.39
CA GLY A 390 -7.38 -9.58 16.26
C GLY A 390 -8.11 -8.63 17.22
N PHE A 391 -9.31 -8.21 16.83
CA PHE A 391 -10.13 -7.25 17.54
C PHE A 391 -11.59 -7.70 17.65
N SER A 392 -12.24 -7.30 18.73
CA SER A 392 -13.69 -7.32 18.88
C SER A 392 -14.08 -6.13 19.74
N GLU A 393 -15.08 -5.36 19.31
CA GLU A 393 -15.65 -4.24 20.09
C GLU A 393 -14.56 -3.33 20.69
N GLU A 394 -13.54 -2.98 19.89
CA GLU A 394 -12.37 -2.14 20.25
C GLU A 394 -11.34 -2.76 21.21
N TYR A 395 -11.52 -4.01 21.64
CA TYR A 395 -10.55 -4.75 22.46
C TYR A 395 -9.69 -5.67 21.64
N VAL A 396 -8.38 -5.65 21.92
CA VAL A 396 -7.42 -6.65 21.42
C VAL A 396 -7.81 -8.03 21.97
N GLN A 397 -8.06 -8.98 21.07
CA GLN A 397 -8.50 -10.35 21.40
C GLN A 397 -7.37 -11.38 21.36
N ILE A 398 -6.19 -10.98 20.88
CA ILE A 398 -5.03 -11.84 20.69
C ILE A 398 -3.83 -11.33 21.51
N PRO A 399 -2.88 -12.19 21.89
CA PRO A 399 -1.63 -11.73 22.51
C PRO A 399 -0.90 -10.71 21.64
N LEU A 400 -0.23 -9.74 22.27
CA LEU A 400 0.49 -8.67 21.58
C LEU A 400 1.58 -9.19 20.62
N ASP A 401 2.31 -10.22 21.02
CA ASP A 401 3.28 -10.88 20.14
C ASP A 401 2.62 -11.50 18.90
N GLU A 402 1.41 -12.06 19.03
CA GLU A 402 0.64 -12.60 17.89
C GLU A 402 0.21 -11.46 16.97
N MET A 403 -0.20 -10.32 17.53
CA MET A 403 -0.55 -9.11 16.79
C MET A 403 0.64 -8.56 15.98
N ALA A 404 1.82 -8.46 16.60
CA ALA A 404 3.04 -8.06 15.92
C ALA A 404 3.39 -9.00 14.76
N SER A 405 3.23 -10.31 14.94
CA SER A 405 3.48 -11.29 13.87
C SER A 405 2.51 -11.17 12.69
N ARG A 406 1.24 -10.82 12.96
CA ARG A 406 0.25 -10.57 11.91
C ARG A 406 0.54 -9.28 11.14
N ILE A 407 0.96 -8.22 11.84
CA ILE A 407 1.42 -6.97 11.21
C ILE A 407 2.62 -7.27 10.31
N ALA A 408 3.62 -7.99 10.81
CA ALA A 408 4.79 -8.37 10.05
C ALA A 408 4.43 -9.16 8.78
N ALA A 409 3.55 -10.16 8.89
CA ALA A 409 3.10 -10.93 7.72
C ALA A 409 2.40 -10.06 6.65
N MET A 410 1.68 -9.01 7.06
CA MET A 410 1.07 -8.05 6.13
C MET A 410 2.11 -7.14 5.47
N GLU A 411 3.10 -6.63 6.21
CA GLU A 411 4.19 -5.83 5.64
C GLU A 411 5.07 -6.65 4.69
N GLU A 412 5.37 -7.90 5.04
CA GLU A 412 6.07 -8.86 4.18
C GLU A 412 5.29 -9.13 2.89
N PHE A 413 3.96 -9.31 2.99
CA PHE A 413 3.10 -9.45 1.80
C PHE A 413 3.17 -8.22 0.90
N MET A 414 3.10 -7.01 1.47
CA MET A 414 3.17 -5.76 0.71
C MET A 414 4.52 -5.58 0.00
N LEU A 415 5.62 -5.98 0.66
CA LEU A 415 6.97 -5.92 0.10
C LEU A 415 7.22 -6.94 -1.00
N MET A 416 6.75 -8.18 -0.83
CA MET A 416 6.97 -9.27 -1.79
C MET A 416 6.04 -9.17 -3.00
N TYR A 417 4.81 -8.66 -2.81
CA TYR A 417 3.78 -8.65 -3.83
C TYR A 417 3.21 -7.24 -4.09
N PRO A 418 4.05 -6.25 -4.46
CA PRO A 418 3.64 -4.87 -4.71
C PRO A 418 2.68 -4.71 -5.91
N TYR A 419 2.54 -5.76 -6.72
CA TYR A 419 1.59 -5.86 -7.83
C TYR A 419 0.28 -6.57 -7.47
N SER A 420 0.13 -7.04 -6.23
CA SER A 420 -1.05 -7.84 -5.85
C SER A 420 -2.31 -7.00 -5.89
N LYS A 421 -3.36 -7.57 -6.48
CA LYS A 421 -4.71 -6.99 -6.44
C LYS A 421 -5.34 -6.97 -5.05
N TYR A 422 -4.73 -7.68 -4.09
CA TYR A 422 -5.20 -7.81 -2.70
C TYR A 422 -4.55 -6.82 -1.73
N LEU A 423 -3.61 -5.99 -2.20
CA LEU A 423 -3.02 -4.93 -1.39
C LEU A 423 -4.05 -4.00 -0.73
N PRO A 424 -5.17 -3.59 -1.38
CA PRO A 424 -6.15 -2.72 -0.71
C PRO A 424 -6.72 -3.35 0.57
N GLU A 425 -7.06 -4.63 0.53
CA GLU A 425 -7.60 -5.36 1.67
C GLU A 425 -6.53 -5.64 2.73
N VAL A 426 -5.30 -5.98 2.31
CA VAL A 426 -4.17 -6.21 3.23
C VAL A 426 -3.75 -4.91 3.92
N ASN A 427 -3.60 -3.80 3.19
CA ASN A 427 -3.27 -2.48 3.75
C ASN A 427 -4.31 -2.03 4.77
N GLN A 428 -5.60 -2.17 4.44
CA GLN A 428 -6.67 -1.80 5.38
C GLN A 428 -6.58 -2.59 6.70
N MET A 429 -6.29 -3.88 6.63
CA MET A 429 -6.13 -4.71 7.82
C MET A 429 -4.84 -4.37 8.56
N HIS A 430 -3.74 -4.13 7.84
CA HIS A 430 -2.46 -3.71 8.39
C HIS A 430 -2.62 -2.42 9.19
N GLU A 431 -3.25 -1.39 8.64
CA GLU A 431 -3.49 -0.12 9.33
C GLU A 431 -4.28 -0.32 10.62
N TRP A 432 -5.37 -1.10 10.57
CA TRP A 432 -6.18 -1.39 11.76
C TRP A 432 -5.34 -2.09 12.82
N TYR A 433 -4.62 -3.13 12.44
CA TYR A 433 -3.73 -3.87 13.34
C TYR A 433 -2.62 -3.03 13.91
N LEU A 434 -1.92 -2.26 13.09
CA LEU A 434 -0.83 -1.39 13.51
C LEU A 434 -1.33 -0.33 14.50
N ARG A 435 -2.46 0.31 14.19
CA ARG A 435 -3.08 1.30 15.07
C ARG A 435 -3.52 0.69 16.38
N GLY A 436 -4.15 -0.49 16.36
CA GLY A 436 -4.57 -1.11 17.60
C GLY A 436 -3.40 -1.66 18.42
N TYR A 437 -2.34 -2.13 17.77
CA TYR A 437 -1.12 -2.55 18.44
C TYR A 437 -0.46 -1.36 19.14
N ILE A 438 -0.31 -0.24 18.42
CA ILE A 438 0.32 0.97 18.93
C ILE A 438 -0.56 1.70 19.94
N PHE A 439 -1.86 1.88 19.69
CA PHE A 439 -2.74 2.80 20.43
C PHE A 439 -3.77 2.11 21.34
N SER A 440 -4.25 0.90 21.02
CA SER A 440 -5.32 0.24 21.78
C SER A 440 -4.81 -0.61 22.95
N THR A 441 -3.50 -0.68 23.13
CA THR A 441 -2.86 -1.50 24.19
C THR A 441 -2.71 -0.74 25.51
N HIS A 442 -3.09 0.54 25.58
CA HIS A 442 -2.79 1.43 26.69
C HIS A 442 -3.74 1.35 27.88
N ASP A 443 -3.17 1.54 29.07
CA ASP A 443 -3.93 1.80 30.29
C ASP A 443 -4.57 3.21 30.23
N LEU A 444 -5.84 3.24 29.84
CA LEU A 444 -6.68 4.45 29.75
C LEU A 444 -6.81 5.20 31.08
N VAL A 445 -6.49 4.57 32.22
CA VAL A 445 -6.62 5.18 33.55
C VAL A 445 -5.37 5.99 33.91
N ASN A 446 -4.18 5.48 33.61
CA ASN A 446 -2.92 6.09 34.07
C ASN A 446 -2.15 6.84 32.98
N HIS A 447 -2.55 6.73 31.71
CA HIS A 447 -1.85 7.34 30.56
C HIS A 447 -0.35 7.01 30.52
N LYS A 448 0.02 5.85 31.07
CA LYS A 448 1.40 5.38 31.17
C LYS A 448 1.57 4.06 30.44
N MET A 449 2.74 3.90 29.83
CA MET A 449 3.10 2.68 29.14
C MET A 449 3.23 1.50 30.11
N ASN A 450 2.53 0.41 29.83
CA ASN A 450 2.63 -0.84 30.59
C ASN A 450 3.94 -1.57 30.21
N SER A 451 4.63 -2.13 31.21
CA SER A 451 5.89 -2.85 31.03
C SER A 451 5.75 -4.09 30.14
N ASP A 452 4.59 -4.75 30.10
CA ASP A 452 4.38 -5.91 29.22
C ASP A 452 4.23 -5.52 27.75
N ILE A 453 3.68 -4.32 27.46
CA ILE A 453 3.62 -3.78 26.10
C ILE A 453 5.04 -3.45 25.62
N LEU A 454 5.86 -2.82 26.47
CA LEU A 454 7.26 -2.52 26.13
C LEU A 454 8.06 -3.79 25.82
N LYS A 455 7.81 -4.89 26.55
CA LYS A 455 8.45 -6.19 26.24
C LYS A 455 8.06 -6.70 24.86
N SER A 456 6.76 -6.66 24.53
CA SER A 456 6.25 -7.04 23.20
C SER A 456 6.87 -6.16 22.11
N TYR A 457 6.99 -4.86 22.34
CA TYR A 457 7.57 -3.92 21.37
C TYR A 457 9.05 -4.18 21.14
N ASN A 458 9.83 -4.37 22.20
CA ASN A 458 11.26 -4.71 22.08
C ASN A 458 11.45 -6.02 21.30
N LYS A 459 10.67 -7.04 21.62
CA LYS A 459 10.70 -8.31 20.90
C LYS A 459 10.32 -8.15 19.42
N ALA A 460 9.31 -7.34 19.11
CA ALA A 460 8.94 -7.04 17.74
C ALA A 460 10.03 -6.26 16.99
N MET A 461 10.66 -5.25 17.62
CA MET A 461 11.78 -4.52 17.03
C MET A 461 12.98 -5.43 16.74
N GLU A 462 13.25 -6.40 17.60
CA GLU A 462 14.32 -7.40 17.39
C GLU A 462 13.97 -8.38 16.26
N ASN A 463 12.75 -8.93 16.25
CA ASN A 463 12.35 -9.96 15.29
C ASN A 463 12.10 -9.42 13.87
N TYR A 464 11.71 -8.16 13.76
CA TYR A 464 11.22 -7.55 12.52
C TYR A 464 12.04 -6.31 12.12
N GLU A 465 13.36 -6.33 12.37
CA GLU A 465 14.27 -5.21 12.07
C GLU A 465 14.21 -4.74 10.61
N HIS A 466 13.92 -5.66 9.68
CA HIS A 466 13.83 -5.43 8.25
C HIS A 466 12.48 -4.82 7.79
N LEU A 467 11.53 -4.61 8.71
CA LEU A 467 10.18 -4.15 8.40
C LEU A 467 9.90 -2.75 8.95
N VAL A 468 8.89 -2.07 8.38
CA VAL A 468 8.50 -0.70 8.78
C VAL A 468 8.01 -0.67 10.23
N LEU A 469 7.39 -1.75 10.70
CA LEU A 469 7.00 -1.93 12.09
C LEU A 469 8.15 -1.63 13.07
N HIS A 470 9.39 -2.02 12.76
CA HIS A 470 10.55 -1.71 13.62
C HIS A 470 10.74 -0.21 13.78
N ASP A 471 10.76 0.54 12.67
CA ASP A 471 11.06 1.98 12.70
C ASP A 471 9.94 2.76 13.39
N ILE A 472 8.69 2.33 13.20
CA ILE A 472 7.53 2.91 13.88
C ILE A 472 7.64 2.66 15.39
N LEU A 473 7.91 1.42 15.83
CA LEU A 473 8.04 1.10 17.25
C LEU A 473 9.24 1.78 17.91
N LYS A 474 10.36 1.86 17.19
CA LYS A 474 11.56 2.58 17.66
C LYS A 474 11.22 4.05 17.90
N THR A 475 10.62 4.70 16.91
CA THR A 475 10.20 6.10 17.03
C THR A 475 9.21 6.27 18.19
N TYR A 476 8.22 5.39 18.28
CA TYR A 476 7.21 5.40 19.34
C TYR A 476 7.82 5.32 20.75
N THR A 477 8.70 4.34 20.96
CA THR A 477 9.33 4.08 22.26
C THR A 477 10.30 5.19 22.66
N GLU A 478 11.06 5.76 21.71
CA GLU A 478 11.94 6.91 21.95
C GLU A 478 11.16 8.17 22.36
N GLU A 479 10.03 8.47 21.69
CA GLU A 479 9.19 9.63 22.00
C GLU A 479 8.49 9.50 23.36
N ILE A 480 8.02 8.30 23.71
CA ILE A 480 7.43 8.02 25.03
C ILE A 480 8.45 8.16 26.15
N ALA A 481 9.68 7.69 25.93
CA ALA A 481 10.74 7.79 26.93
C ALA A 481 11.06 9.27 27.25
N LYS A 482 11.02 10.17 26.26
CA LYS A 482 11.21 11.62 26.44
C LYS A 482 10.13 12.23 27.35
N ASN A 483 8.90 11.70 27.30
CA ASN A 483 7.74 12.23 28.03
C ASN A 483 7.49 11.52 29.37
N GLY A 484 8.49 10.86 29.95
CA GLY A 484 8.36 10.17 31.24
C GLY A 484 7.41 8.97 31.19
N ASN A 485 7.41 8.29 30.05
CA ASN A 485 6.54 7.16 29.72
C ASN A 485 5.04 7.49 29.68
N LYS A 486 4.70 8.74 29.39
CA LYS A 486 3.31 9.20 29.23
C LYS A 486 2.91 9.21 27.77
N ILE A 487 1.68 8.78 27.51
CA ILE A 487 1.04 8.88 26.21
C ILE A 487 0.29 10.21 26.16
N THR A 488 0.74 11.14 25.33
CA THR A 488 0.16 12.47 25.14
C THR A 488 -0.61 12.55 23.82
N GLU A 489 -1.49 13.54 23.67
CA GLU A 489 -2.16 13.79 22.39
C GLU A 489 -1.13 14.14 21.30
N ASP A 490 -0.15 14.99 21.60
CA ASP A 490 0.95 15.31 20.68
C ASP A 490 1.71 14.07 20.18
N LEU A 491 1.90 13.06 21.04
CA LEU A 491 2.52 11.79 20.64
C LEU A 491 1.58 11.04 19.69
N ILE A 492 0.30 10.94 20.02
CA ILE A 492 -0.69 10.27 19.16
C ILE A 492 -0.74 10.94 17.79
N ASP A 493 -0.78 12.27 17.74
CA ASP A 493 -0.83 13.04 16.50
C ASP A 493 0.46 12.87 15.68
N LYS A 494 1.62 12.93 16.33
CA LYS A 494 2.91 12.66 15.67
C LYS A 494 2.98 11.24 15.11
N MET A 495 2.48 10.26 15.85
CA MET A 495 2.51 8.86 15.40
C MET A 495 1.46 8.59 14.34
N ASN A 496 0.31 9.26 14.40
CA ASN A 496 -0.64 9.27 13.30
C ASN A 496 0.01 9.85 12.06
N GLN A 497 0.71 10.99 12.17
CA GLN A 497 1.46 11.54 11.05
C GLN A 497 2.46 10.52 10.49
N ILE A 498 3.28 9.87 11.31
CA ILE A 498 4.26 8.85 10.85
C ILE A 498 3.58 7.64 10.20
N ILE A 499 2.52 7.10 10.82
CA ILE A 499 1.77 5.96 10.28
C ILE A 499 1.08 6.35 8.95
N ASN A 500 0.69 7.62 8.82
CA ASN A 500 -0.05 8.15 7.69
C ASN A 500 0.84 8.91 6.70
N GLU A 501 2.15 8.96 6.93
CA GLU A 501 3.01 10.00 6.35
C GLU A 501 3.16 9.84 4.84
N ASP A 502 2.77 8.69 4.27
CA ASP A 502 3.00 8.33 2.88
C ASP A 502 1.78 7.87 2.06
N GLU A 503 0.55 7.96 2.54
CA GLU A 503 -0.60 7.60 1.71
C GLU A 503 -1.55 8.78 1.47
N ILE A 504 -1.40 9.40 0.29
CA ILE A 504 -2.60 9.78 -0.44
C ILE A 504 -3.38 8.49 -0.63
N ILE A 505 -4.56 8.38 -0.03
CA ILE A 505 -5.44 7.24 -0.28
C ILE A 505 -5.90 7.38 -1.73
N GLU A 506 -5.23 6.69 -2.64
CA GLU A 506 -5.60 6.69 -4.04
C GLU A 506 -6.83 5.82 -4.26
N PHE A 507 -7.69 6.25 -5.17
CA PHE A 507 -8.84 5.44 -5.57
C PHE A 507 -8.38 4.23 -6.37
N LYS A 508 -8.72 3.02 -5.91
CA LYS A 508 -8.41 1.77 -6.60
C LYS A 508 -9.67 1.17 -7.20
N SER A 509 -9.70 1.01 -8.52
CA SER A 509 -10.80 0.38 -9.25
C SER A 509 -10.32 -0.25 -10.56
N ASN A 510 -10.85 -1.44 -10.88
CA ASN A 510 -10.60 -2.11 -12.16
C ASN A 510 -11.56 -1.64 -13.27
N THR A 511 -12.61 -0.89 -12.90
CA THR A 511 -13.70 -0.51 -13.82
C THR A 511 -13.84 1.00 -14.02
N ILE A 512 -13.26 1.80 -13.13
CA ILE A 512 -13.33 3.26 -13.15
C ILE A 512 -11.90 3.79 -13.15
N ASP A 513 -11.59 4.59 -14.16
CA ASP A 513 -10.35 5.32 -14.28
C ASP A 513 -10.38 6.58 -13.40
N PHE A 514 -9.49 6.60 -12.41
CA PHE A 514 -9.27 7.71 -11.49
C PHE A 514 -7.93 8.44 -11.73
N SER A 515 -7.22 8.15 -12.82
CA SER A 515 -5.89 8.70 -13.13
C SER A 515 -5.84 10.23 -13.19
N ILE A 516 -6.98 10.89 -13.41
CA ILE A 516 -7.11 12.34 -13.53
C ILE A 516 -7.73 13.02 -12.30
N ILE A 517 -7.86 12.29 -11.20
CA ILE A 517 -8.27 12.85 -9.91
C ILE A 517 -7.13 13.67 -9.30
N LYS A 518 -7.46 14.86 -8.81
CA LYS A 518 -6.55 15.66 -8.00
C LYS A 518 -6.75 15.31 -6.53
N TYR A 519 -5.68 15.20 -5.76
CA TYR A 519 -5.76 14.88 -4.35
C TYR A 519 -5.49 16.10 -3.48
N LYS A 520 -6.29 16.27 -2.43
CA LYS A 520 -6.21 17.37 -1.47
C LYS A 520 -6.32 16.81 -0.05
N SER A 521 -5.23 16.94 0.70
CA SER A 521 -5.18 16.61 2.13
C SER A 521 -6.07 17.53 2.96
N SER A 522 -6.46 17.07 4.15
CA SER A 522 -7.21 17.83 5.14
C SER A 522 -6.47 19.10 5.57
N GLU A 523 -7.24 20.13 5.97
CA GLU A 523 -6.66 21.31 6.62
C GLU A 523 -6.03 20.92 7.97
N THR A 524 -4.92 21.57 8.33
CA THR A 524 -4.15 21.26 9.55
C THR A 524 -4.39 22.23 10.69
N GLN A 525 -5.09 23.35 10.42
CA GLN A 525 -5.37 24.35 11.45
C GLN A 525 -6.59 23.95 12.27
N ARG A 526 -6.51 24.06 13.59
CA ARG A 526 -7.66 23.84 14.47
C ARG A 526 -8.73 24.90 14.24
N ASN A 527 -10.01 24.51 14.23
CA ASN A 527 -11.14 25.41 14.06
C ASN A 527 -12.18 25.24 15.19
N GLU A 528 -12.04 26.04 16.24
CA GLU A 528 -12.90 25.97 17.45
C GLU A 528 -14.38 26.25 17.17
N LYS A 529 -14.70 27.09 16.18
CA LYS A 529 -16.10 27.38 15.81
C LYS A 529 -16.74 26.18 15.12
N LEU A 530 -15.99 25.50 14.27
CA LEU A 530 -16.38 24.26 13.62
C LEU A 530 -16.61 23.15 14.66
N GLU A 531 -15.66 22.96 15.59
CA GLU A 531 -15.79 22.02 16.71
C GLU A 531 -17.08 22.26 17.48
N LYS A 532 -17.35 23.51 17.86
CA LYS A 532 -18.58 23.87 18.56
C LYS A 532 -19.85 23.52 17.76
N ALA A 533 -19.86 23.84 16.47
CA ALA A 533 -21.00 23.52 15.61
C ALA A 533 -21.23 22.00 15.49
N ILE A 534 -20.17 21.20 15.41
CA ILE A 534 -20.24 19.74 15.38
C ILE A 534 -20.80 19.21 16.72
N ILE A 535 -20.28 19.69 17.85
CA ILE A 535 -20.72 19.30 19.19
C ILE A 535 -22.21 19.61 19.38
N ASP A 536 -22.62 20.84 19.06
CA ASP A 536 -24.00 21.29 19.20
C ASP A 536 -24.95 20.49 18.29
N TYR A 537 -24.53 20.19 17.07
CA TYR A 537 -25.33 19.42 16.11
C TYR A 537 -25.49 17.95 16.49
N LEU A 538 -24.41 17.29 16.90
CA LEU A 538 -24.43 15.89 17.32
C LEU A 538 -24.99 15.71 18.73
N LYS A 539 -25.11 16.79 19.50
CA LYS A 539 -25.37 16.77 20.94
C LYS A 539 -24.34 15.92 21.69
N TYR A 540 -23.09 16.05 21.27
CA TYR A 540 -21.99 15.22 21.72
C TYR A 540 -21.71 15.44 23.22
N ASP A 541 -21.69 14.34 23.98
CA ASP A 541 -21.26 14.28 25.37
C ASP A 541 -20.02 13.41 25.48
N LYS A 542 -18.87 14.05 25.72
CA LYS A 542 -17.56 13.37 25.84
C LYS A 542 -17.53 12.21 26.84
N ASN A 543 -18.42 12.19 27.83
CA ASN A 543 -18.46 11.12 28.83
C ASN A 543 -19.26 9.90 28.36
N GLN A 544 -20.15 10.08 27.37
CA GLN A 544 -21.02 9.03 26.84
C GLN A 544 -20.56 8.54 25.46
N ASP A 545 -20.02 9.44 24.63
CA ASP A 545 -19.83 9.23 23.20
C ASP A 545 -18.38 8.87 22.81
N GLY A 546 -17.47 8.79 23.79
CA GLY A 546 -16.03 8.54 23.56
C GLY A 546 -15.32 9.71 22.89
N LYS A 547 -14.01 9.59 22.62
CA LYS A 547 -13.24 10.65 21.92
C LYS A 547 -13.64 10.71 20.44
N VAL A 548 -13.93 11.92 19.95
CA VAL A 548 -14.20 12.19 18.52
C VAL A 548 -13.12 13.12 17.97
N ALA A 549 -12.47 12.70 16.88
CA ALA A 549 -11.57 13.50 16.06
C ALA A 549 -12.27 13.90 14.75
N TYR A 550 -11.75 14.92 14.07
CA TYR A 550 -12.28 15.36 12.79
C TYR A 550 -11.18 15.79 11.82
N SER A 551 -11.39 15.50 10.54
CA SER A 551 -10.68 16.12 9.43
C SER A 551 -11.64 16.99 8.64
N TYR A 552 -11.13 18.04 8.00
CA TYR A 552 -11.99 18.89 7.19
C TYR A 552 -11.26 19.50 6.00
N ASN A 553 -12.03 19.96 5.02
CA ASN A 553 -11.56 20.76 3.90
C ASN A 553 -12.55 21.88 3.57
N TYR A 554 -12.01 23.04 3.18
CA TYR A 554 -12.79 24.07 2.52
C TYR A 554 -12.93 23.75 1.03
N ILE A 555 -14.17 23.68 0.55
CA ILE A 555 -14.53 23.37 -0.84
C ILE A 555 -15.65 24.31 -1.32
N ASP A 556 -15.52 24.88 -2.51
CA ASP A 556 -16.63 25.58 -3.16
C ASP A 556 -17.44 24.53 -3.94
N ILE A 557 -18.38 23.87 -3.25
CA ILE A 557 -19.09 22.70 -3.81
C ILE A 557 -20.32 23.13 -4.63
N ASN A 558 -20.73 24.39 -4.57
CA ASN A 558 -21.82 24.92 -5.39
C ASN A 558 -21.32 25.86 -6.51
N GLY A 559 -20.07 26.30 -6.48
CA GLY A 559 -19.46 27.18 -7.47
C GLY A 559 -19.91 28.64 -7.36
N ASP A 560 -20.39 29.08 -6.20
CA ASP A 560 -20.82 30.46 -5.97
C ASP A 560 -19.67 31.40 -5.54
N GLY A 561 -18.45 30.87 -5.43
CA GLY A 561 -17.26 31.58 -5.01
C GLY A 561 -17.12 31.70 -3.48
N LYS A 562 -18.07 31.17 -2.69
CA LYS A 562 -17.95 30.95 -1.25
C LYS A 562 -17.70 29.47 -1.00
N LYS A 563 -16.94 29.16 0.05
CA LYS A 563 -16.62 27.76 0.36
C LYS A 563 -17.60 27.23 1.40
N GLU A 564 -17.94 25.97 1.26
CA GLU A 564 -18.47 25.12 2.31
C GLU A 564 -17.32 24.37 3.00
N ILE A 565 -17.61 23.81 4.16
CA ILE A 565 -16.71 22.97 4.94
C ILE A 565 -17.21 21.54 4.84
N PHE A 566 -16.41 20.67 4.23
CA PHE A 566 -16.62 19.23 4.32
C PHE A 566 -15.88 18.71 5.55
N VAL A 567 -16.59 18.00 6.43
CA VAL A 567 -16.05 17.44 7.68
C VAL A 567 -16.22 15.94 7.66
N TYR A 568 -15.17 15.21 8.03
CA TYR A 568 -15.20 13.77 8.28
C TYR A 568 -14.86 13.52 9.75
N LEU A 569 -15.73 12.79 10.43
CA LEU A 569 -15.65 12.54 11.87
C LEU A 569 -15.20 11.11 12.12
N LEU A 570 -14.37 10.94 13.14
CA LEU A 570 -13.94 9.63 13.61
C LEU A 570 -14.08 9.53 15.11
N GLY A 571 -14.66 8.43 15.56
CA GLY A 571 -14.83 8.10 16.97
C GLY A 571 -15.87 7.01 17.12
N GLN A 572 -15.88 6.35 18.27
CA GLN A 572 -16.75 5.21 18.57
C GLN A 572 -18.23 5.49 18.26
N SER A 573 -18.72 6.67 18.64
CA SER A 573 -20.12 7.08 18.43
C SER A 573 -20.45 7.49 16.99
N VAL A 574 -19.44 7.68 16.13
CA VAL A 574 -19.60 8.27 14.79
C VAL A 574 -19.00 7.41 13.67
N SER A 575 -18.39 6.27 14.00
CA SER A 575 -17.73 5.33 13.08
C SER A 575 -18.25 3.91 13.24
N GLY A 576 -18.20 3.12 12.16
CA GLY A 576 -18.47 1.68 12.20
C GLY A 576 -17.86 0.96 11.00
N SER A 577 -18.11 -0.34 10.87
CA SER A 577 -17.52 -1.17 9.81
C SER A 577 -17.92 -0.76 8.39
N GLY A 578 -18.99 0.00 8.20
CA GLY A 578 -19.39 0.54 6.90
C GLY A 578 -18.75 1.89 6.55
N GLY A 579 -18.09 2.56 7.48
CA GLY A 579 -17.55 3.92 7.36
C GLY A 579 -18.03 4.83 8.48
N SER A 580 -17.74 6.12 8.37
CA SER A 580 -17.93 7.10 9.45
C SER A 580 -18.92 8.20 9.09
N THR A 581 -19.20 9.08 10.05
CA THR A 581 -20.08 10.23 9.85
C THR A 581 -19.32 11.34 9.13
N ALA A 582 -19.93 11.94 8.12
CA ALA A 582 -19.41 13.14 7.48
C ALA A 582 -20.49 14.23 7.39
N LEU A 583 -20.08 15.50 7.33
CA LEU A 583 -20.96 16.67 7.29
C LEU A 583 -20.53 17.62 6.17
N ILE A 584 -21.48 18.34 5.60
CA ILE A 584 -21.23 19.55 4.81
C ILE A 584 -21.86 20.71 5.55
N ILE A 585 -21.07 21.76 5.76
CA ILE A 585 -21.38 22.87 6.63
C ILE A 585 -21.14 24.19 5.89
N GLU A 586 -22.05 25.14 6.00
CA GLU A 586 -21.88 26.48 5.44
C GLU A 586 -20.82 27.26 6.27
N GLU A 587 -19.86 27.92 5.61
CA GLU A 587 -18.68 28.47 6.29
C GLU A 587 -18.98 29.63 7.27
N LYS A 588 -19.92 30.53 6.95
CA LYS A 588 -20.10 31.76 7.75
C LYS A 588 -20.95 31.55 9.00
N GLY A 589 -22.05 30.82 8.85
CA GLY A 589 -23.05 30.53 9.87
C GLY A 589 -22.89 29.17 10.53
N TYR A 590 -22.04 28.30 9.99
CA TYR A 590 -21.85 26.92 10.46
C TYR A 590 -23.13 26.07 10.43
N GLU A 591 -24.04 26.40 9.50
CA GLU A 591 -25.28 25.64 9.31
C GLU A 591 -24.99 24.30 8.60
N ILE A 592 -25.50 23.20 9.15
CA ILE A 592 -25.31 21.87 8.55
C ILE A 592 -26.23 21.73 7.33
N ILE A 593 -25.62 21.61 6.15
CA ILE A 593 -26.30 21.40 4.88
C ILE A 593 -26.64 19.92 4.67
N SER A 594 -25.70 19.03 4.98
CA SER A 594 -25.88 17.58 4.76
C SER A 594 -25.12 16.76 5.80
N LYS A 595 -25.68 15.59 6.14
CA LYS A 595 -25.06 14.56 6.99
C LYS A 595 -25.03 13.25 6.23
N PHE A 596 -23.87 12.61 6.24
CA PHE A 596 -23.62 11.28 5.70
C PHE A 596 -23.40 10.29 6.83
N THR A 597 -23.87 9.07 6.60
CA THR A 597 -23.60 7.87 7.41
C THR A 597 -22.81 6.92 6.52
N LEU A 598 -21.78 6.26 7.05
CA LEU A 598 -20.94 5.34 6.29
C LEU A 598 -20.11 6.02 5.18
N ALA A 599 -19.69 7.26 5.40
CA ALA A 599 -18.70 7.91 4.54
C ALA A 599 -17.34 7.21 4.68
N ARG A 600 -16.60 7.10 3.59
CA ARG A 600 -15.25 6.53 3.59
C ARG A 600 -14.34 7.46 2.80
N ASN A 601 -13.14 7.67 3.33
CA ASN A 601 -12.08 8.32 2.58
C ASN A 601 -11.50 7.32 1.56
N PRO A 602 -11.01 7.80 0.41
CA PRO A 602 -11.05 9.18 -0.07
C PRO A 602 -12.46 9.59 -0.58
N ILE A 603 -12.77 10.90 -0.58
CA ILE A 603 -14.08 11.45 -1.00
C ILE A 603 -13.90 12.33 -2.24
N ILE A 604 -14.55 12.04 -3.36
CA ILE A 604 -14.43 12.87 -4.58
C ILE A 604 -15.51 13.93 -4.60
N VAL A 605 -15.10 15.19 -4.75
CA VAL A 605 -15.95 16.26 -5.28
C VAL A 605 -15.82 16.23 -6.80
N SER A 606 -16.81 15.68 -7.48
CA SER A 606 -16.84 15.51 -8.93
C SER A 606 -16.91 16.85 -9.65
N GLU A 607 -16.40 16.95 -10.87
CA GLU A 607 -16.66 18.12 -11.73
C GLU A 607 -18.12 18.15 -12.25
N ASP A 608 -18.80 16.99 -12.25
CA ASP A 608 -20.22 16.89 -12.60
C ASP A 608 -21.10 17.59 -11.55
N LYS A 609 -22.18 18.25 -11.98
CA LYS A 609 -23.12 18.94 -11.07
C LYS A 609 -24.56 18.45 -11.21
N THR A 610 -25.26 18.36 -10.09
CA THR A 610 -26.72 18.20 -10.03
C THR A 610 -27.32 19.34 -9.21
N ASN A 611 -28.36 20.00 -9.73
CA ASN A 611 -29.02 21.14 -9.08
C ASN A 611 -28.04 22.27 -8.66
N GLY A 612 -27.00 22.49 -9.46
CA GLY A 612 -25.99 23.54 -9.24
C GLY A 612 -24.85 23.14 -8.29
N TRP A 613 -24.92 21.99 -7.62
CA TRP A 613 -23.89 21.51 -6.70
C TRP A 613 -23.10 20.34 -7.32
N ASN A 614 -21.79 20.29 -7.06
CA ASN A 614 -20.91 19.22 -7.49
C ASN A 614 -21.30 17.88 -6.88
N ASP A 615 -21.51 16.86 -7.71
CA ASP A 615 -21.83 15.51 -7.23
C ASP A 615 -20.69 14.97 -6.36
N ILE A 616 -21.03 14.22 -5.30
CA ILE A 616 -20.04 13.60 -4.42
C ILE A 616 -19.94 12.11 -4.72
N ILE A 617 -18.73 11.58 -4.81
CA ILE A 617 -18.51 10.14 -4.98
C ILE A 617 -17.81 9.59 -3.74
N MET A 618 -18.40 8.53 -3.18
CA MET A 618 -17.88 7.85 -1.99
C MET A 618 -17.77 6.35 -2.24
N GLN A 619 -16.78 5.74 -1.63
CA GLN A 619 -16.67 4.28 -1.56
C GLN A 619 -17.77 3.71 -0.66
N VAL A 620 -18.37 2.61 -1.11
CA VAL A 620 -19.32 1.79 -0.35
C VAL A 620 -18.67 0.43 -0.14
N ALA A 621 -18.33 0.10 1.10
CA ALA A 621 -17.71 -1.16 1.50
C ALA A 621 -17.97 -1.45 2.99
N GLY A 622 -17.89 -2.72 3.40
CA GLY A 622 -18.11 -3.17 4.79
C GLY A 622 -19.56 -3.55 5.11
N GLY A 623 -19.80 -4.15 6.28
CA GLY A 623 -21.13 -4.65 6.66
C GLY A 623 -21.69 -5.74 5.74
N GLY A 624 -20.83 -6.43 4.98
CA GLY A 624 -21.22 -7.45 4.00
C GLY A 624 -21.74 -6.90 2.67
N THR A 625 -21.49 -5.64 2.30
CA THR A 625 -21.84 -5.08 0.97
C THR A 625 -20.70 -5.25 -0.04
N GLU A 626 -21.05 -5.44 -1.32
CA GLU A 626 -20.11 -5.41 -2.44
C GLU A 626 -19.41 -4.04 -2.53
N PHE A 627 -18.09 -4.06 -2.70
CA PHE A 627 -17.31 -2.85 -2.94
C PHE A 627 -17.82 -2.14 -4.19
N SER A 628 -18.17 -0.86 -4.05
CA SER A 628 -18.56 -0.03 -5.19
C SER A 628 -18.36 1.45 -4.89
N TYR A 629 -18.46 2.28 -5.93
CA TYR A 629 -18.52 3.73 -5.77
C TYR A 629 -19.94 4.21 -5.97
N ALA A 630 -20.45 5.00 -5.03
CA ALA A 630 -21.78 5.59 -5.09
C ALA A 630 -21.69 7.08 -5.44
N ARG A 631 -22.58 7.52 -6.34
CA ARG A 631 -22.70 8.91 -6.76
C ARG A 631 -23.86 9.58 -6.04
N MET A 632 -23.53 10.54 -5.20
CA MET A 632 -24.42 11.31 -4.35
C MET A 632 -24.79 12.61 -5.05
N LYS A 633 -26.05 12.72 -5.46
CA LYS A 633 -26.56 13.90 -6.19
C LYS A 633 -27.34 14.81 -5.27
N PHE A 634 -27.10 16.11 -5.36
CA PHE A 634 -27.83 17.09 -4.54
C PHE A 634 -29.30 17.18 -4.98
N ASP A 635 -30.25 17.07 -4.05
CA ASP A 635 -31.69 17.07 -4.34
C ASP A 635 -32.31 18.48 -4.45
N GLY A 636 -31.49 19.52 -4.31
CA GLY A 636 -31.90 20.93 -4.23
C GLY A 636 -31.97 21.46 -2.79
N LYS A 637 -31.81 20.59 -1.79
CA LYS A 637 -31.71 20.96 -0.36
C LYS A 637 -30.55 20.27 0.35
N LYS A 638 -30.30 18.99 0.07
CA LYS A 638 -29.24 18.19 0.69
C LYS A 638 -28.78 17.04 -0.22
N TYR A 639 -27.69 16.40 0.15
CA TYR A 639 -27.29 15.11 -0.42
C TYR A 639 -28.02 13.95 0.27
N PRO A 640 -28.13 12.77 -0.37
CA PRO A 640 -28.54 11.54 0.27
C PRO A 640 -27.69 11.27 1.52
N SER A 641 -28.28 10.73 2.58
CA SER A 641 -27.58 10.58 3.86
C SER A 641 -26.78 9.29 4.00
N ASN A 642 -26.87 8.36 3.05
CA ASN A 642 -26.18 7.07 3.12
C ASN A 642 -25.76 6.63 1.71
N PRO A 643 -24.45 6.49 1.43
CA PRO A 643 -23.96 6.17 0.09
C PRO A 643 -24.34 4.76 -0.37
N SER A 644 -24.57 3.79 0.54
CA SER A 644 -25.01 2.44 0.17
C SER A 644 -26.39 2.39 -0.50
N LYS A 645 -27.19 3.46 -0.36
CA LYS A 645 -28.52 3.59 -0.97
C LYS A 645 -28.51 4.47 -2.22
N ALA A 646 -27.38 5.09 -2.54
CA ALA A 646 -27.25 5.95 -3.70
C ALA A 646 -26.89 5.12 -4.96
N PRO A 647 -27.19 5.63 -6.17
CA PRO A 647 -26.82 4.95 -7.41
C PRO A 647 -25.30 4.73 -7.51
N ARG A 648 -24.91 3.55 -8.01
CA ARG A 648 -23.51 3.27 -8.35
C ARG A 648 -23.03 4.18 -9.48
N VAL A 649 -21.75 4.57 -9.44
CA VAL A 649 -21.04 5.21 -10.56
C VAL A 649 -21.06 4.25 -11.75
N LYS A 650 -21.42 4.74 -12.93
CA LYS A 650 -21.49 3.95 -14.18
C LYS A 650 -20.50 4.43 -15.23
N GLU A 651 -19.88 5.57 -14.98
CA GLU A 651 -18.92 6.21 -15.84
C GLU A 651 -17.56 5.50 -15.74
N ASN A 652 -16.92 5.27 -16.89
CA ASN A 652 -15.60 4.63 -16.94
C ASN A 652 -14.46 5.55 -16.49
N VAL A 653 -14.69 6.87 -16.45
CA VAL A 653 -13.70 7.88 -16.07
C VAL A 653 -14.36 8.89 -15.15
N VAL A 654 -13.71 9.22 -14.03
CA VAL A 654 -14.18 10.22 -13.08
C VAL A 654 -13.19 11.38 -13.00
N LYS A 655 -13.71 12.61 -13.03
CA LYS A 655 -12.96 13.85 -12.85
C LYS A 655 -13.38 14.55 -11.58
N GLY A 656 -12.43 15.11 -10.86
CA GLY A 656 -12.73 15.82 -9.63
C GLY A 656 -11.52 15.98 -8.72
N THR A 657 -11.81 16.41 -7.50
CA THR A 657 -10.83 16.50 -6.43
C THR A 657 -11.20 15.54 -5.30
N ALA A 658 -10.31 14.61 -4.99
CA ALA A 658 -10.35 13.81 -3.79
C ALA A 658 -9.96 14.68 -2.59
N ILE A 659 -10.89 14.87 -1.66
CA ILE A 659 -10.68 15.62 -0.43
C ILE A 659 -10.54 14.66 0.74
N ILE A 660 -9.90 15.13 1.81
CA ILE A 660 -9.52 14.31 2.97
C ILE A 660 -8.78 13.06 2.47
N SER A 661 -7.86 13.29 1.53
CA SER A 661 -7.14 12.24 0.82
C SER A 661 -5.95 11.70 1.60
N ASN A 662 -5.65 12.24 2.77
CA ASN A 662 -4.66 11.71 3.69
C ASN A 662 -5.35 10.82 4.74
N ILE A 663 -4.63 9.80 5.19
CA ILE A 663 -4.98 9.16 6.46
C ILE A 663 -4.68 10.20 7.56
N LEU A 664 -5.59 10.36 8.54
CA LEU A 664 -5.77 11.62 9.29
C LEU A 664 -4.50 12.26 9.87
N SER A 665 -4.45 13.59 9.77
CA SER A 665 -3.50 14.47 10.46
C SER A 665 -3.79 14.64 11.94
#